data_AF-A0A834PNN0-F1
#
_entry.id   AF-A0A834PNN0-F1
#
_cell.length_a   1.000
_cell.length_b   1.000
_cell.length_c   1.000
_cell.angle_alpha   90.00
_cell.angle_beta   90.00
_cell.angle_gamma   90.00
#
_symmetry.space_group_name_H-M   'P 1'
#
loop_
_entity.id
_entity.type
_entity.pdbx_description
1 polymer ?
#
loop_
_entity_poly.entity_id
_entity_poly.type
_entity_poly.pdbx_seq_one_letter_code
_entity_poly.pdbx_strand_id
1 'polypeptide(L)'
;MLLLEGKGFSDLNQTNEEPHIQPRPPQGSRALVSLPRAGYLDEDQMEVLLERAQTEVFSIKQKLENDLKQEKKKLHQKLVTKRRRELLQKHKEQRRQQLSTGEALRAAEDAGQYLGQWRSMAAEHSAALEELQEGLDQAALDDLRALTLALSEKATEALRRLQSSGMTQELLKRSVPWLFLQQILEEHGQESAARAAQLEAEERERGQEGVRSVRQRLQEDAPEAWVEEQAELRCWERLIFLRLCCSAFSLSEEELLRMRQEVHGCFAQMDRSLALPKIRARVLLQRFQTSWREAEVLKLDQALAAPELQSKARKPRSKSKSKVDLLKKCIEDKIRLFEEQAPEDLLEKVRGELLRERVQRLEAQEGRFAESLVAVQFQKAARATETLSAFTALLSIQGLLLEELRESETLSQAACGQILQSHSPELQDLDRRLEDQVAQQEAAQQQQALASWQHWVAGGPGLLSEPGEEDSERPVSAVLQQALGKGQKLLDLHQQSWRQEQQDSAVLEDLLENMETDTFMTLCGQELRLASYLCKMAMVPGATLCRLLSVLLPAGSQPQLLALLDSVSEKHSDRAADHEGREQADPGRRRKHQAWWQALERKLRGGLMARGLEKVRWAQQRKASILKKTYVPIRERMAFCGEGWPHLSLETIGEPAPVPILGAEALDVLNTGEKLFIFRNPKDPDISLHIPPRRKKNFLNAKKASRALGLD
;
A
#
# COMPACT_ATOMS: atom_id res chain seq x y z
N MET A 1 22.11 0.06 0.25
CA MET A 1 22.36 0.99 1.38
C MET A 1 21.09 1.03 2.22
N LEU A 2 20.97 0.14 3.20
CA LEU A 2 19.87 0.15 4.15
C LEU A 2 20.44 0.74 5.45
N LEU A 3 19.91 1.89 5.84
CA LEU A 3 20.16 2.53 7.12
C LEU A 3 19.61 1.63 8.23
N LEU A 4 20.44 0.70 8.69
CA LEU A 4 20.24 0.05 9.99
C LEU A 4 20.67 1.07 11.05
N GLU A 5 19.76 1.98 11.35
CA GLU A 5 19.86 2.82 12.54
C GLU A 5 19.87 1.92 13.77
N GLY A 6 20.89 2.13 14.60
CA GLY A 6 21.16 1.33 15.77
C GLY A 6 20.07 1.52 16.82
N LYS A 7 19.25 0.49 16.98
CA LYS A 7 18.30 0.35 18.11
C LYS A 7 18.93 -0.19 19.39
N GLY A 8 20.25 -0.37 19.43
CA GLY A 8 20.96 -0.84 20.62
C GLY A 8 21.80 0.24 21.34
N PHE A 9 21.76 1.50 20.90
CA PHE A 9 22.72 2.51 21.37
C PHE A 9 22.11 3.80 21.95
N SER A 10 20.79 3.91 22.03
CA SER A 10 20.13 5.08 22.65
C SER A 10 19.93 4.92 24.15
N ASP A 11 19.85 3.69 24.67
CA ASP A 11 19.53 3.45 26.08
C ASP A 11 20.76 3.40 27.00
N LEU A 12 21.96 3.40 26.43
CA LEU A 12 23.21 3.50 27.22
C LEU A 12 23.61 4.95 27.57
N ASN A 13 22.88 5.94 27.07
CA ASN A 13 23.06 7.36 27.45
C ASN A 13 22.01 7.85 28.46
N GLN A 14 21.06 7.00 28.88
CA GLN A 14 20.03 7.37 29.87
C GLN A 14 20.27 6.83 31.28
N THR A 15 21.29 5.99 31.50
CA THR A 15 21.84 5.82 32.86
C THR A 15 22.84 6.94 33.14
N ASN A 16 22.36 8.19 33.03
CA ASN A 16 23.01 9.34 33.62
C ASN A 16 22.51 9.52 35.07
N GLU A 17 22.10 8.44 35.72
CA GLU A 17 22.28 8.33 37.15
C GLU A 17 23.79 8.25 37.37
N GLU A 18 24.42 9.42 37.44
CA GLU A 18 25.59 9.55 38.31
C GLU A 18 25.20 8.85 39.61
N PRO A 19 25.92 7.81 40.07
CA PRO A 19 25.66 7.30 41.39
C PRO A 19 25.83 8.51 42.28
N HIS A 20 24.72 8.97 42.87
CA HIS A 20 24.75 10.02 43.87
C HIS A 20 25.38 9.35 45.08
N ILE A 21 26.71 9.24 45.04
CA ILE A 21 27.55 8.87 46.16
C ILE A 21 27.41 10.09 47.07
N GLN A 22 26.35 10.07 47.89
CA GLN A 22 26.26 10.97 49.03
C GLN A 22 27.62 10.91 49.74
N PRO A 23 28.28 12.06 49.97
CA PRO A 23 29.55 12.07 50.64
C PRO A 23 29.30 11.69 52.09
N ARG A 24 29.39 10.40 52.41
CA ARG A 24 29.53 9.95 53.79
C ARG A 24 31.02 9.82 54.12
N PRO A 25 31.44 10.28 55.31
CA PRO A 25 32.85 10.42 55.65
C PRO A 25 33.56 9.07 55.50
N PRO A 26 34.88 9.09 55.22
CA PRO A 26 35.65 7.87 55.00
C PRO A 26 35.48 6.92 56.19
N GLN A 27 35.08 5.68 55.92
CA GLN A 27 34.70 4.68 56.91
C GLN A 27 35.87 4.23 57.82
N GLY A 28 37.09 4.74 57.60
CA GLY A 28 38.20 4.69 58.57
C GLY A 28 38.01 5.59 59.80
N SER A 29 36.96 6.43 59.82
CA SER A 29 36.60 7.27 60.96
C SER A 29 36.25 6.47 62.22
N ARG A 30 35.63 5.29 62.12
CA ARG A 30 35.25 4.49 63.30
C ARG A 30 36.46 3.83 63.99
N ALA A 31 37.45 3.43 63.19
CA ALA A 31 38.72 2.87 63.63
C ALA A 31 39.67 3.94 64.22
N LEU A 32 39.59 5.17 63.72
CA LEU A 32 40.37 6.30 64.25
C LEU A 32 39.73 6.93 65.49
N VAL A 33 38.40 6.89 65.60
CA VAL A 33 37.63 7.38 66.77
C VAL A 33 37.77 6.47 68.01
N SER A 34 38.22 5.22 67.86
CA SER A 34 38.50 4.33 68.99
C SER A 34 39.89 4.54 69.62
N LEU A 35 40.82 5.20 68.93
CA LEU A 35 42.19 5.46 69.40
C LEU A 35 42.29 6.51 70.53
N PRO A 36 41.52 7.62 70.53
CA PRO A 36 41.46 8.57 71.65
C PRO A 36 40.78 7.95 72.88
N ARG A 37 39.74 7.12 72.67
CA ARG A 37 39.06 6.38 73.76
C ARG A 37 39.96 5.37 74.46
N ALA A 38 41.01 4.91 73.78
CA ALA A 38 42.01 4.00 74.32
C ALA A 38 43.29 4.72 74.82
N GLY A 39 43.34 6.06 74.73
CA GLY A 39 44.41 6.90 75.30
C GLY A 39 45.69 7.01 74.46
N TYR A 40 45.69 6.56 73.21
CA TYR A 40 46.90 6.48 72.37
C TYR A 40 47.15 7.71 71.48
N LEU A 41 46.17 8.61 71.30
CA LEU A 41 46.26 9.79 70.44
C LEU A 41 45.45 10.97 71.02
N ASP A 42 45.96 12.19 70.79
CA ASP A 42 45.29 13.47 71.10
C ASP A 42 44.30 13.89 69.99
N GLU A 43 43.30 14.70 70.31
CA GLU A 43 42.20 15.07 69.39
C GLU A 43 42.71 15.85 68.16
N ASP A 44 43.56 16.86 68.36
CA ASP A 44 44.18 17.65 67.28
C ASP A 44 45.05 16.78 66.37
N GLN A 45 45.71 15.77 66.95
CA GLN A 45 46.59 14.85 66.24
C GLN A 45 45.82 13.82 65.42
N MET A 46 44.61 13.46 65.86
CA MET A 46 43.67 12.60 65.14
C MET A 46 43.06 13.35 63.94
N GLU A 47 42.67 14.61 64.13
CA GLU A 47 42.03 15.42 63.08
C GLU A 47 42.96 15.62 61.88
N VAL A 48 44.22 15.96 62.12
CA VAL A 48 45.24 16.11 61.05
C VAL A 48 45.50 14.80 60.29
N LEU A 49 45.53 13.65 60.98
CA LEU A 49 45.72 12.35 60.33
C LEU A 49 44.48 11.92 59.54
N LEU A 50 43.28 12.22 60.04
CA LEU A 50 42.03 12.01 59.34
C LEU A 50 42.02 12.82 58.05
N GLU A 51 42.18 14.14 58.12
CA GLU A 51 42.16 15.04 56.95
C GLU A 51 43.16 14.61 55.86
N ARG A 52 44.38 14.24 56.25
CA ARG A 52 45.39 13.71 55.32
C ARG A 52 44.93 12.41 54.67
N ALA A 53 44.38 11.46 55.42
CA ALA A 53 43.83 10.23 54.86
C ALA A 53 42.63 10.49 53.94
N GLN A 54 41.75 11.45 54.27
CA GLN A 54 40.59 11.79 53.43
C GLN A 54 41.02 12.37 52.09
N THR A 55 42.01 13.28 52.10
CA THR A 55 42.54 13.90 50.87
C THR A 55 43.25 12.89 49.97
N GLU A 56 44.06 11.99 50.55
CA GLU A 56 44.73 10.93 49.79
C GLU A 56 43.72 9.92 49.22
N VAL A 57 42.73 9.48 50.00
CA VAL A 57 41.63 8.61 49.54
C VAL A 57 40.80 9.30 48.44
N PHE A 58 40.50 10.58 48.59
CA PHE A 58 39.80 11.37 47.57
C PHE A 58 40.62 11.46 46.28
N SER A 59 41.93 11.66 46.37
CA SER A 59 42.83 11.71 45.22
C SER A 59 42.91 10.36 44.48
N ILE A 60 42.92 9.24 45.23
CA ILE A 60 42.89 7.88 44.67
C ILE A 60 41.54 7.63 43.99
N LYS A 61 40.43 8.01 44.64
CA LYS A 61 39.08 7.92 44.06
C LYS A 61 38.97 8.70 42.76
N GLN A 62 39.42 9.95 42.73
CA GLN A 62 39.36 10.79 41.52
C GLN A 62 40.23 10.24 40.39
N LYS A 63 41.41 9.69 40.69
CA LYS A 63 42.27 9.00 39.70
C LYS A 63 41.59 7.76 39.13
N LEU A 64 41.04 6.90 39.98
CA LEU A 64 40.33 5.68 39.56
C LEU A 64 39.07 5.98 38.74
N GLU A 65 38.30 7.02 39.09
CA GLU A 65 37.15 7.47 38.31
C GLU A 65 37.55 7.97 36.92
N ASN A 66 38.67 8.69 36.82
CA ASN A 66 39.20 9.15 35.54
C ASN A 66 39.71 7.97 34.69
N ASP A 67 40.43 7.02 35.29
CA ASP A 67 40.91 5.81 34.63
C ASP A 67 39.73 4.95 34.15
N LEU A 68 38.68 4.78 34.97
CA LEU A 68 37.45 4.09 34.62
C LEU A 68 36.77 4.76 33.43
N LYS A 69 36.63 6.09 33.43
CA LYS A 69 36.03 6.84 32.32
C LYS A 69 36.84 6.66 31.02
N GLN A 70 38.17 6.68 31.10
CA GLN A 70 39.03 6.50 29.93
C GLN A 70 39.00 5.07 29.39
N GLU A 71 39.13 4.06 30.25
CA GLU A 71 39.12 2.66 29.85
C GLU A 71 37.73 2.22 29.36
N LYS A 72 36.64 2.70 29.97
CA LYS A 72 35.28 2.49 29.43
C LYS A 72 35.11 3.07 28.02
N LYS A 73 35.61 4.29 27.77
CA LYS A 73 35.57 4.89 26.42
C LYS A 73 36.37 4.07 25.40
N LYS A 74 37.58 3.62 25.78
CA LYS A 74 38.41 2.75 24.92
C LYS A 74 37.73 1.42 24.64
N LEU A 75 37.16 0.77 25.67
CA LEU A 75 36.46 -0.50 25.53
C LEU A 75 35.23 -0.34 24.64
N HIS A 76 34.41 0.69 24.87
CA HIS A 76 33.24 0.98 24.05
C HIS A 76 33.60 1.13 22.56
N GLN A 77 34.64 1.91 22.23
CA GLN A 77 35.11 2.06 20.85
C GLN A 77 35.58 0.72 20.25
N LYS A 78 36.32 -0.09 21.01
CA LYS A 78 36.77 -1.44 20.58
C LYS A 78 35.58 -2.36 20.32
N LEU A 79 34.61 -2.42 21.22
CA LEU A 79 33.42 -3.28 21.10
C LEU A 79 32.54 -2.85 19.92
N VAL A 80 32.28 -1.56 19.76
CA VAL A 80 31.49 -1.04 18.63
C VAL A 80 32.16 -1.36 17.29
N THR A 81 33.48 -1.14 17.19
CA THR A 81 34.22 -1.43 15.95
C THR A 81 34.33 -2.93 15.67
N LYS A 82 34.44 -3.78 16.69
CA LYS A 82 34.39 -5.24 16.56
C LYS A 82 33.02 -5.70 16.07
N ARG A 83 31.94 -5.31 16.76
CA ARG A 83 30.55 -5.66 16.44
C ARG A 83 30.18 -5.26 15.01
N ARG A 84 30.51 -4.02 14.60
CA ARG A 84 30.26 -3.57 13.22
C ARG A 84 31.02 -4.40 12.19
N ARG A 85 32.29 -4.74 12.44
CA ARG A 85 33.10 -5.53 11.51
C ARG A 85 32.55 -6.94 11.34
N GLU A 86 32.27 -7.63 12.42
CA GLU A 86 31.81 -9.03 12.40
C GLU A 86 30.40 -9.16 11.80
N LEU A 87 29.46 -8.28 12.17
CA LEU A 87 28.12 -8.26 11.56
C LEU A 87 28.17 -7.95 10.05
N LEU A 88 28.99 -6.98 9.64
CA LEU A 88 29.15 -6.67 8.21
C LEU A 88 29.78 -7.83 7.44
N GLN A 89 30.73 -8.53 8.05
CA GLN A 89 31.35 -9.70 7.45
C GLN A 89 30.32 -10.84 7.29
N LYS A 90 29.53 -11.14 8.32
CA LYS A 90 28.46 -12.14 8.23
C LYS A 90 27.41 -11.80 7.19
N HIS A 91 26.97 -10.56 7.10
CA HIS A 91 26.04 -10.15 6.04
C HIS A 91 26.64 -10.30 4.63
N LYS A 92 27.96 -10.09 4.45
CA LYS A 92 28.62 -10.34 3.16
C LYS A 92 28.69 -11.83 2.83
N GLU A 93 29.00 -12.68 3.82
CA GLU A 93 29.00 -14.13 3.68
C GLU A 93 27.62 -14.64 3.26
N GLN A 94 26.57 -14.22 3.98
CA GLN A 94 25.17 -14.58 3.68
C GLN A 94 24.71 -14.11 2.30
N ARG A 95 25.08 -12.89 1.89
CA ARG A 95 24.76 -12.41 0.54
C ARG A 95 25.42 -13.23 -0.56
N ARG A 96 26.67 -13.66 -0.35
CA ARG A 96 27.37 -14.55 -1.30
C ARG A 96 26.67 -15.90 -1.38
N GLN A 97 26.30 -16.47 -0.23
CA GLN A 97 25.55 -17.72 -0.13
C GLN A 97 24.19 -17.61 -0.84
N GLN A 98 23.42 -16.54 -0.62
CA GLN A 98 22.14 -16.27 -1.29
C GLN A 98 22.27 -16.21 -2.81
N LEU A 99 23.34 -15.58 -3.32
CA LEU A 99 23.58 -15.51 -4.76
C LEU A 99 23.92 -16.90 -5.34
N SER A 100 24.79 -17.67 -4.67
CA SER A 100 25.16 -19.00 -5.14
C SER A 100 24.01 -20.01 -5.04
N THR A 101 23.21 -19.96 -3.97
CA THR A 101 22.00 -20.79 -3.87
C THR A 101 20.92 -20.31 -4.81
N GLY A 102 20.73 -19.01 -5.01
CA GLY A 102 19.77 -18.48 -5.98
C GLY A 102 20.08 -18.85 -7.43
N GLU A 103 21.34 -19.14 -7.78
CA GLU A 103 21.73 -19.71 -9.08
C GLU A 103 21.45 -21.21 -9.15
N ALA A 104 21.78 -21.98 -8.10
CA ALA A 104 21.50 -23.42 -8.04
C ALA A 104 19.99 -23.74 -7.98
N LEU A 105 19.22 -22.91 -7.28
CA LEU A 105 17.78 -23.05 -7.06
C LEU A 105 16.96 -22.62 -8.29
N ARG A 106 17.49 -21.77 -9.16
CA ARG A 106 16.86 -21.45 -10.45
C ARG A 106 16.82 -22.63 -11.43
N ALA A 107 17.61 -23.67 -11.16
CA ALA A 107 17.60 -24.93 -11.90
C ALA A 107 16.62 -25.97 -11.30
N ALA A 108 15.97 -25.68 -10.16
CA ALA A 108 14.97 -26.58 -9.57
C ALA A 108 13.62 -26.41 -10.27
N GLU A 109 13.08 -27.49 -10.83
CA GLU A 109 11.82 -27.50 -11.58
C GLU A 109 10.58 -27.36 -10.67
N ASP A 110 10.71 -27.67 -9.37
CA ASP A 110 9.61 -27.67 -8.40
C ASP A 110 9.64 -26.45 -7.47
N ALA A 111 8.60 -25.61 -7.57
CA ALA A 111 8.41 -24.41 -6.75
C ALA A 111 8.27 -24.73 -5.25
N GLY A 112 7.74 -25.90 -4.88
CA GLY A 112 7.59 -26.31 -3.48
C GLY A 112 8.93 -26.58 -2.82
N GLN A 113 9.80 -27.32 -3.51
CA GLN A 113 11.17 -27.60 -3.07
C GLN A 113 12.02 -26.32 -3.03
N TYR A 114 11.86 -25.45 -4.03
CA TYR A 114 12.50 -24.13 -4.05
C TYR A 114 12.16 -23.32 -2.80
N LEU A 115 10.87 -23.18 -2.48
CA LEU A 115 10.42 -22.42 -1.31
C LEU A 115 10.85 -23.06 0.01
N GLY A 116 10.85 -24.40 0.09
CA GLY A 116 11.34 -25.14 1.25
C GLY A 116 12.83 -24.88 1.52
N GLN A 117 13.66 -24.98 0.47
CA GLN A 117 15.11 -24.76 0.58
C GLN A 117 15.44 -23.29 0.90
N TRP A 118 14.72 -22.33 0.30
CA TRP A 118 14.84 -20.92 0.68
C TRP A 118 14.44 -20.66 2.13
N ARG A 119 13.38 -21.30 2.62
CA ARG A 119 12.95 -21.17 4.01
C ARG A 119 14.00 -21.73 4.98
N SER A 120 14.59 -22.88 4.68
CA SER A 120 15.68 -23.47 5.48
C SER A 120 16.88 -22.53 5.54
N MET A 121 17.36 -22.07 4.38
CA MET A 121 18.48 -21.12 4.29
C MET A 121 18.19 -19.83 5.08
N ALA A 122 16.99 -19.26 4.95
CA ALA A 122 16.62 -18.05 5.68
C ALA A 122 16.62 -18.28 7.20
N ALA A 123 16.12 -19.43 7.67
CA ALA A 123 16.12 -19.80 9.08
C ALA A 123 17.55 -20.04 9.62
N GLU A 124 18.41 -20.69 8.84
CA GLU A 124 19.83 -20.86 9.16
C GLU A 124 20.56 -19.51 9.23
N HIS A 125 20.26 -18.60 8.30
CA HIS A 125 20.83 -17.25 8.30
C HIS A 125 20.39 -16.42 9.51
N SER A 126 19.13 -16.53 9.95
CA SER A 126 18.66 -15.86 11.16
C SER A 126 19.31 -16.45 12.40
N ALA A 127 19.34 -17.78 12.53
CA ALA A 127 19.97 -18.45 13.66
C ALA A 127 21.46 -18.09 13.79
N ALA A 128 22.22 -18.15 12.69
CA ALA A 128 23.64 -17.79 12.70
C ALA A 128 23.91 -16.31 13.02
N LEU A 129 22.98 -15.40 12.70
CA LEU A 129 23.08 -14.00 13.11
C LEU A 129 22.77 -13.81 14.59
N GLU A 130 21.78 -14.52 15.11
CA GLU A 130 21.43 -14.53 16.53
C GLU A 130 22.59 -15.06 17.36
N GLU A 131 23.15 -16.23 17.01
CA GLU A 131 24.32 -16.81 17.68
C GLU A 131 25.54 -15.87 17.65
N LEU A 132 25.79 -15.18 16.52
CA LEU A 132 26.86 -14.19 16.46
C LEU A 132 26.59 -13.01 17.40
N GLN A 133 25.35 -12.51 17.45
CA GLN A 133 24.98 -11.40 18.32
C GLN A 133 25.11 -11.79 19.79
N GLU A 134 24.62 -12.97 20.18
CA GLU A 134 24.74 -13.51 21.52
C GLU A 134 26.21 -13.72 21.90
N GLY A 135 27.04 -14.29 21.02
CA GLY A 135 28.46 -14.46 21.25
C GLY A 135 29.22 -13.14 21.40
N LEU A 136 28.87 -12.13 20.60
CA LEU A 136 29.42 -10.78 20.70
C LEU A 136 29.02 -10.07 22.00
N ASP A 137 27.77 -10.26 22.43
CA ASP A 137 27.24 -9.67 23.65
C ASP A 137 27.83 -10.36 24.89
N GLN A 138 27.98 -11.68 24.87
CA GLN A 138 28.66 -12.43 25.92
C GLN A 138 30.14 -12.03 26.03
N ALA A 139 30.85 -11.92 24.90
CA ALA A 139 32.23 -11.44 24.90
C ALA A 139 32.36 -10.00 25.42
N ALA A 140 31.41 -9.11 25.09
CA ALA A 140 31.38 -7.74 25.60
C ALA A 140 31.14 -7.70 27.12
N LEU A 141 30.27 -8.56 27.63
CA LEU A 141 30.04 -8.72 29.07
C LEU A 141 31.29 -9.22 29.79
N ASP A 142 32.00 -10.19 29.22
CA ASP A 142 33.22 -10.73 29.82
C ASP A 142 34.38 -9.71 29.80
N ASP A 143 34.53 -8.94 28.71
CA ASP A 143 35.46 -7.81 28.64
C ASP A 143 35.15 -6.71 29.68
N LEU A 144 33.86 -6.42 29.90
CA LEU A 144 33.42 -5.47 30.93
C LEU A 144 33.69 -5.98 32.35
N ARG A 145 33.45 -7.28 32.60
CA ARG A 145 33.76 -7.94 33.88
C ARG A 145 35.26 -7.91 34.14
N ALA A 146 36.08 -8.25 33.14
CA ALA A 146 37.54 -8.20 33.24
C ALA A 146 38.05 -6.79 33.54
N LEU A 147 37.51 -5.76 32.88
CA LEU A 147 37.86 -4.35 33.17
C LEU A 147 37.45 -3.93 34.59
N THR A 148 36.27 -4.36 35.04
CA THR A 148 35.77 -4.04 36.38
C THR A 148 36.64 -4.70 37.46
N LEU A 149 36.99 -5.98 37.28
CA LEU A 149 37.90 -6.71 38.16
C LEU A 149 39.30 -6.07 38.18
N ALA A 150 39.88 -5.75 37.03
CA ALA A 150 41.21 -5.12 36.97
C ALA A 150 41.24 -3.75 37.64
N LEU A 151 40.14 -2.98 37.59
CA LEU A 151 40.04 -1.68 38.26
C LEU A 151 39.77 -1.81 39.76
N SER A 152 38.97 -2.79 40.19
CA SER A 152 38.75 -3.06 41.61
C SER A 152 40.02 -3.62 42.28
N GLU A 153 40.79 -4.46 41.59
CA GLU A 153 42.11 -4.92 42.04
C GLU A 153 43.07 -3.75 42.21
N LYS A 154 43.19 -2.87 41.20
CA LYS A 154 44.01 -1.64 41.30
C LYS A 154 43.56 -0.72 42.44
N ALA A 155 42.25 -0.59 42.65
CA ALA A 155 41.69 0.22 43.73
C ALA A 155 42.01 -0.37 45.11
N THR A 156 41.79 -1.67 45.29
CA THR A 156 42.07 -2.37 46.55
C THR A 156 43.57 -2.42 46.84
N GLU A 157 44.43 -2.52 45.83
CA GLU A 157 45.89 -2.41 46.01
C GLU A 157 46.32 -1.00 46.41
N ALA A 158 45.77 0.05 45.78
CA ALA A 158 46.07 1.43 46.14
C ALA A 158 45.63 1.77 47.57
N LEU A 159 44.44 1.30 47.97
CA LEU A 159 43.93 1.44 49.34
C LEU A 159 44.75 0.62 50.34
N ARG A 160 45.12 -0.62 50.01
CA ARG A 160 46.02 -1.46 50.84
C ARG A 160 47.38 -0.80 51.03
N ARG A 161 47.97 -0.18 50.00
CA ARG A 161 49.25 0.55 50.14
C ARG A 161 49.11 1.75 51.08
N LEU A 162 48.02 2.52 51.00
CA LEU A 162 47.76 3.65 51.89
C LEU A 162 47.56 3.20 53.35
N GLN A 163 46.82 2.10 53.54
CA GLN A 163 46.59 1.49 54.86
C GLN A 163 47.86 0.88 55.46
N SER A 164 48.58 0.02 54.71
CA SER A 164 49.72 -0.77 55.21
C SER A 164 51.04 -0.03 55.29
N SER A 165 51.23 1.08 54.56
CA SER A 165 52.51 1.81 54.52
C SER A 165 52.44 3.27 54.97
N GLY A 166 51.32 3.97 54.73
CA GLY A 166 51.17 5.37 55.14
C GLY A 166 50.62 5.51 56.56
N MET A 167 49.45 4.93 56.81
CA MET A 167 48.74 5.12 58.07
C MET A 167 49.29 4.28 59.22
N THR A 168 49.60 3.00 58.99
CA THR A 168 50.21 2.13 60.00
C THR A 168 51.58 2.62 60.48
N GLN A 169 52.41 3.17 59.58
CA GLN A 169 53.73 3.70 59.96
C GLN A 169 53.60 4.98 60.79
N GLU A 170 52.65 5.87 60.48
CA GLU A 170 52.40 7.09 61.26
C GLU A 170 51.76 6.79 62.64
N LEU A 171 50.92 5.75 62.74
CA LEU A 171 50.33 5.31 64.01
C LEU A 171 51.36 4.57 64.90
N LEU A 172 52.27 3.78 64.32
CA LEU A 172 53.36 3.13 65.06
C LEU A 172 54.38 4.14 65.60
N LYS A 173 54.69 5.22 64.86
CA LYS A 173 55.54 6.33 65.33
C LYS A 173 54.95 7.07 66.54
N ARG A 174 53.63 6.97 66.75
CA ARG A 174 52.88 7.64 67.83
C ARG A 174 52.46 6.69 68.95
N SER A 175 53.17 5.57 69.14
CA SER A 175 53.04 4.63 70.27
C SER A 175 51.77 3.76 70.33
N VAL A 176 51.08 3.54 69.20
CA VAL A 176 49.97 2.57 69.14
C VAL A 176 50.52 1.13 69.06
N PRO A 177 50.09 0.20 69.94
CA PRO A 177 50.52 -1.20 69.88
C PRO A 177 50.10 -1.93 68.60
N TRP A 178 51.01 -2.70 68.01
CA TRP A 178 50.78 -3.43 66.74
C TRP A 178 49.58 -4.38 66.78
N LEU A 179 49.40 -5.13 67.88
CA LEU A 179 48.28 -6.08 68.02
C LEU A 179 46.91 -5.38 67.99
N PHE A 180 46.84 -4.16 68.53
CA PHE A 180 45.63 -3.34 68.51
C PHE A 180 45.33 -2.80 67.12
N LEU A 181 46.37 -2.38 66.38
CA LEU A 181 46.25 -1.98 64.98
C LEU A 181 45.81 -3.14 64.09
N GLN A 182 46.35 -4.34 64.32
CA GLN A 182 46.00 -5.54 63.55
C GLN A 182 44.52 -5.90 63.72
N GLN A 183 44.01 -5.90 64.95
CA GLN A 183 42.60 -6.21 65.22
C GLN A 183 41.65 -5.20 64.55
N ILE A 184 41.96 -3.90 64.63
CA ILE A 184 41.16 -2.85 64.00
C ILE A 184 41.15 -2.98 62.47
N LEU A 185 42.28 -3.35 61.86
CA LEU A 185 42.39 -3.56 60.42
C LEU A 185 41.62 -4.80 59.95
N GLU A 186 41.61 -5.89 60.73
CA GLU A 186 40.87 -7.11 60.44
C GLU A 186 39.35 -6.90 60.55
N GLU A 187 38.87 -6.25 61.63
CA GLU A 187 37.46 -5.90 61.82
C GLU A 187 36.95 -4.97 60.71
N HIS A 188 37.75 -3.96 60.34
CA HIS A 188 37.41 -3.06 59.24
C HIS A 188 37.44 -3.76 57.87
N GLY A 189 38.36 -4.71 57.67
CA GLY A 189 38.41 -5.57 56.49
C GLY A 189 37.15 -6.42 56.34
N GLN A 190 36.65 -6.99 57.44
CA GLN A 190 35.41 -7.76 57.46
C GLN A 190 34.17 -6.89 57.22
N GLU A 191 34.06 -5.73 57.88
CA GLU A 191 32.94 -4.80 57.67
C GLU A 191 32.88 -4.25 56.24
N SER A 192 34.04 -3.92 55.65
CA SER A 192 34.12 -3.40 54.28
C SER A 192 33.79 -4.48 53.24
N ALA A 193 34.21 -5.73 53.44
CA ALA A 193 33.84 -6.85 52.59
C ALA A 193 32.32 -7.15 52.65
N ALA A 194 31.72 -7.10 53.84
CA ALA A 194 30.28 -7.30 54.01
C ALA A 194 29.45 -6.19 53.33
N ARG A 195 29.87 -4.93 53.45
CA ARG A 195 29.22 -3.80 52.76
C ARG A 195 29.38 -3.86 51.24
N ALA A 196 30.55 -4.27 50.74
CA ALA A 196 30.76 -4.47 49.31
C ALA A 196 29.83 -5.57 48.77
N ALA A 197 29.73 -6.71 49.47
CA ALA A 197 28.83 -7.79 49.08
C ALA A 197 27.35 -7.35 49.05
N GLN A 198 26.91 -6.52 50.00
CA GLN A 198 25.56 -5.98 50.03
C GLN A 198 25.27 -5.05 48.85
N LEU A 199 26.17 -4.11 48.55
CA LEU A 199 26.01 -3.19 47.42
C LEU A 199 26.00 -3.92 46.08
N GLU A 200 26.86 -4.93 45.91
CA GLU A 200 26.82 -5.74 44.69
C GLU A 200 25.53 -6.57 44.57
N ALA A 201 24.91 -6.99 45.68
CA ALA A 201 23.63 -7.68 45.65
C ALA A 201 22.49 -6.74 45.24
N GLU A 202 22.46 -5.51 45.77
CA GLU A 202 21.50 -4.48 45.40
C GLU A 202 21.64 -4.07 43.92
N GLU A 203 22.86 -3.92 43.41
CA GLU A 203 23.08 -3.64 41.98
C GLU A 203 22.64 -4.81 41.08
N ARG A 204 22.84 -6.06 41.52
CA ARG A 204 22.36 -7.26 40.81
C ARG A 204 20.83 -7.31 40.75
N GLU A 205 20.13 -6.99 41.85
CA GLU A 205 18.66 -6.94 41.85
C GLU A 205 18.13 -5.84 40.92
N ARG A 206 18.67 -4.62 41.01
CA ARG A 206 18.26 -3.51 40.14
C ARG A 206 18.50 -3.81 38.66
N GLY A 207 19.63 -4.45 38.34
CA GLY A 207 19.93 -4.91 36.98
C GLY A 207 18.93 -5.97 36.48
N GLN A 208 18.54 -6.92 37.34
CA GLN A 208 17.55 -7.94 37.00
C GLN A 208 16.15 -7.36 36.80
N GLU A 209 15.72 -6.41 37.64
CA GLU A 209 14.43 -5.72 37.47
C GLU A 209 14.38 -4.91 36.18
N GLY A 210 15.44 -4.18 35.84
CA GLY A 210 15.55 -3.46 34.57
C GLY A 210 15.43 -4.39 33.35
N VAL A 211 16.10 -5.54 33.37
CA VAL A 211 16.02 -6.55 32.29
C VAL A 211 14.63 -7.17 32.21
N ARG A 212 14.00 -7.48 33.35
CA ARG A 212 12.61 -8.01 33.38
C ARG A 212 11.63 -6.99 32.81
N SER A 213 11.74 -5.71 33.18
CA SER A 213 10.91 -4.63 32.64
C SER A 213 11.09 -4.42 31.13
N VAL A 214 12.33 -4.46 30.63
CA VAL A 214 12.59 -4.40 29.17
C VAL A 214 12.01 -5.62 28.46
N ARG A 215 12.20 -6.82 29.01
CA ARG A 215 11.65 -8.06 28.44
C ARG A 215 10.12 -8.03 28.38
N GLN A 216 9.47 -7.57 29.45
CA GLN A 216 8.02 -7.44 29.54
C GLN A 216 7.48 -6.43 28.52
N ARG A 217 8.12 -5.26 28.37
CA ARG A 217 7.76 -4.28 27.33
C ARG A 217 7.94 -4.82 25.91
N LEU A 218 9.02 -5.56 25.63
CA LEU A 218 9.23 -6.21 24.34
C LEU A 218 8.20 -7.30 24.04
N GLN A 219 7.69 -7.95 25.08
CA GLN A 219 6.66 -8.98 25.00
C GLN A 219 5.25 -8.37 24.82
N GLU A 220 4.99 -7.19 25.40
CA GLU A 220 3.78 -6.40 25.18
C GLU A 220 3.74 -5.74 23.78
N ASP A 221 4.89 -5.37 23.22
CA ASP A 221 5.07 -4.85 21.84
C ASP A 221 5.02 -5.96 20.74
N ALA A 222 4.48 -7.14 21.08
CA ALA A 222 4.50 -8.33 20.25
C ALA A 222 4.01 -8.08 18.81
N PRO A 223 4.61 -8.73 17.80
CA PRO A 223 4.24 -8.57 16.40
C PRO A 223 2.88 -9.17 16.03
N GLU A 224 2.22 -9.89 16.93
CA GLU A 224 1.01 -10.70 16.66
C GLU A 224 -0.16 -9.86 16.14
N ALA A 225 -0.54 -8.78 16.82
CA ALA A 225 -1.64 -7.90 16.42
C ALA A 225 -1.47 -7.33 15.01
N TRP A 226 -0.21 -7.12 14.60
CA TRP A 226 0.08 -6.56 13.29
C TRP A 226 0.27 -7.65 12.22
N VAL A 227 0.68 -8.88 12.58
CA VAL A 227 0.63 -10.03 11.68
C VAL A 227 -0.82 -10.38 11.34
N GLU A 228 -1.72 -10.28 12.33
CA GLU A 228 -3.16 -10.42 12.15
C GLU A 228 -3.70 -9.33 11.22
N GLU A 229 -3.37 -8.05 11.47
CA GLU A 229 -3.74 -6.95 10.58
C GLU A 229 -3.26 -7.21 9.13
N GLN A 230 -2.01 -7.66 8.95
CA GLN A 230 -1.50 -8.01 7.62
C GLN A 230 -2.26 -9.19 6.98
N ALA A 231 -2.67 -10.18 7.77
CA ALA A 231 -3.49 -11.28 7.28
C ALA A 231 -4.87 -10.78 6.79
N GLU A 232 -5.51 -9.88 7.54
CA GLU A 232 -6.78 -9.26 7.15
C GLU A 232 -6.64 -8.44 5.86
N LEU A 233 -5.57 -7.65 5.75
CA LEU A 233 -5.27 -6.85 4.56
C LEU A 233 -5.06 -7.74 3.33
N ARG A 234 -4.37 -8.87 3.50
CA ARG A 234 -4.21 -9.87 2.44
C ARG A 234 -5.54 -10.51 2.05
N CYS A 235 -6.39 -10.82 3.02
CA CYS A 235 -7.73 -11.36 2.77
C CYS A 235 -8.59 -10.35 1.99
N TRP A 236 -8.54 -9.07 2.36
CA TRP A 236 -9.27 -8.00 1.68
C TRP A 236 -8.82 -7.80 0.23
N GLU A 237 -7.51 -7.70 -0.02
CA GLU A 237 -7.00 -7.57 -1.40
C GLU A 237 -7.38 -8.78 -2.27
N ARG A 238 -7.31 -10.01 -1.72
CA ARG A 238 -7.77 -11.22 -2.42
C ARG A 238 -9.26 -11.14 -2.74
N LEU A 239 -10.08 -10.67 -1.80
CA LEU A 239 -11.52 -10.55 -1.98
C LEU A 239 -11.87 -9.55 -3.08
N ILE A 240 -11.21 -8.39 -3.10
CA ILE A 240 -11.43 -7.36 -4.12
C ILE A 240 -10.97 -7.83 -5.49
N PHE A 241 -9.78 -8.42 -5.58
CA PHE A 241 -9.31 -9.03 -6.81
C PHE A 241 -10.34 -10.03 -7.35
N LEU A 242 -10.82 -10.94 -6.50
CA LEU A 242 -11.84 -11.92 -6.88
C LEU A 242 -13.13 -11.25 -7.36
N ARG A 243 -13.64 -10.25 -6.63
CA ARG A 243 -14.86 -9.53 -7.01
C ARG A 243 -14.72 -8.77 -8.33
N LEU A 244 -13.59 -8.09 -8.54
CA LEU A 244 -13.30 -7.36 -9.77
C LEU A 244 -13.19 -8.33 -10.96
N CYS A 245 -12.43 -9.41 -10.81
CA CYS A 245 -12.31 -10.43 -11.87
C CYS A 245 -13.66 -11.09 -12.19
N CYS A 246 -14.48 -11.40 -11.19
CA CYS A 246 -15.84 -11.94 -11.40
C CYS A 246 -16.82 -10.91 -12.01
N SER A 247 -16.47 -9.62 -12.03
CA SER A 247 -17.29 -8.57 -12.66
C SER A 247 -16.97 -8.36 -14.14
N ALA A 248 -15.87 -8.94 -14.62
CA ALA A 248 -15.48 -8.88 -16.02
C ALA A 248 -16.35 -9.82 -16.86
N PHE A 249 -16.74 -9.37 -18.05
CA PHE A 249 -17.55 -10.18 -18.98
C PHE A 249 -16.67 -11.14 -19.79
N SER A 250 -15.53 -10.67 -20.29
CA SER A 250 -14.55 -11.50 -21.01
C SER A 250 -13.12 -11.16 -20.58
N LEU A 251 -12.30 -12.17 -20.29
CA LEU A 251 -10.89 -11.99 -19.93
C LEU A 251 -10.05 -13.11 -20.53
N SER A 252 -8.99 -12.76 -21.26
CA SER A 252 -8.06 -13.77 -21.75
C SER A 252 -7.22 -14.35 -20.61
N GLU A 253 -6.65 -15.55 -20.81
CA GLU A 253 -5.74 -16.15 -19.81
C GLU A 253 -4.56 -15.23 -19.49
N GLU A 254 -4.01 -14.55 -20.50
CA GLU A 254 -2.91 -13.60 -20.33
C GLU A 254 -3.31 -12.35 -19.54
N GLU A 255 -4.52 -11.82 -19.76
CA GLU A 255 -5.07 -10.69 -18.99
C GLU A 255 -5.27 -11.07 -17.53
N LEU A 256 -5.86 -12.24 -17.29
CA LEU A 256 -6.11 -12.77 -15.96
C LEU A 256 -4.79 -13.04 -15.22
N LEU A 257 -3.78 -13.60 -15.90
CA LEU A 257 -2.43 -13.78 -15.35
C LEU A 257 -1.75 -12.45 -15.02
N ARG A 258 -1.85 -11.44 -15.90
CA ARG A 258 -1.31 -10.10 -15.63
C ARG A 258 -1.97 -9.46 -14.40
N MET A 259 -3.29 -9.54 -14.29
CA MET A 259 -3.99 -9.04 -13.10
C MET A 259 -3.58 -9.81 -11.83
N ARG A 260 -3.40 -11.14 -11.89
CA ARG A 260 -2.85 -11.92 -10.76
C ARG A 260 -1.46 -11.44 -10.37
N GLN A 261 -0.59 -11.15 -11.33
CA GLN A 261 0.77 -10.66 -11.08
C GLN A 261 0.76 -9.27 -10.42
N GLU A 262 -0.13 -8.36 -10.83
CA GLU A 262 -0.28 -7.05 -10.20
C GLU A 262 -0.70 -7.16 -8.72
N VAL A 263 -1.61 -8.08 -8.42
CA VAL A 263 -2.01 -8.41 -7.04
C VAL A 263 -0.86 -9.00 -6.23
N HIS A 264 -0.09 -9.93 -6.82
CA HIS A 264 1.10 -10.46 -6.15
C HIS A 264 2.17 -9.37 -5.90
N GLY A 265 2.32 -8.42 -6.82
CA GLY A 265 3.17 -7.25 -6.63
C GLY A 265 2.74 -6.38 -5.45
N CYS A 266 1.42 -6.24 -5.23
CA CYS A 266 0.86 -5.55 -4.07
C CYS A 266 1.18 -6.26 -2.76
N PHE A 267 1.00 -7.59 -2.69
CA PHE A 267 1.40 -8.39 -1.51
C PHE A 267 2.88 -8.19 -1.17
N ALA A 268 3.77 -8.24 -2.17
CA ALA A 268 5.19 -8.01 -1.96
C ALA A 268 5.50 -6.60 -1.43
N GLN A 269 4.74 -5.58 -1.82
CA GLN A 269 4.86 -4.22 -1.28
C GLN A 269 4.40 -4.15 0.18
N MET A 270 3.29 -4.80 0.53
CA MET A 270 2.80 -4.88 1.91
C MET A 270 3.79 -5.63 2.81
N ASP A 271 4.39 -6.70 2.31
CA ASP A 271 5.38 -7.49 3.04
C ASP A 271 6.70 -6.73 3.26
N ARG A 272 7.12 -5.92 2.29
CA ARG A 272 8.27 -5.03 2.52
C ARG A 272 7.96 -3.91 3.51
N SER A 273 6.68 -3.63 3.73
CA SER A 273 6.26 -2.65 4.72
C SER A 273 6.30 -3.20 6.13
N LEU A 274 6.67 -4.46 6.39
CA LEU A 274 6.54 -5.07 7.72
C LEU A 274 7.10 -4.22 8.91
N ALA A 275 8.28 -3.60 8.72
CA ALA A 275 8.89 -2.71 9.71
C ALA A 275 8.47 -1.23 9.60
N LEU A 276 7.89 -0.85 8.46
CA LEU A 276 7.62 0.54 8.08
C LEU A 276 6.51 1.19 8.93
N PRO A 277 5.37 0.53 9.25
CA PRO A 277 4.39 1.02 10.21
C PRO A 277 4.99 1.28 11.58
N LYS A 278 5.91 0.44 12.09
CA LYS A 278 6.55 0.70 13.40
C LYS A 278 7.43 1.94 13.36
N ILE A 279 8.19 2.13 12.28
CA ILE A 279 9.01 3.34 12.09
C ILE A 279 8.09 4.56 11.95
N ARG A 280 7.02 4.43 11.16
CA ARG A 280 6.03 5.50 10.94
C ARG A 280 5.29 5.85 12.23
N ALA A 281 4.86 4.87 13.02
CA ALA A 281 4.23 5.03 14.32
C ALA A 281 5.13 5.80 15.27
N ARG A 282 6.42 5.44 15.34
CA ARG A 282 7.42 6.15 16.17
C ARG A 282 7.60 7.60 15.72
N VAL A 283 7.69 7.83 14.41
CA VAL A 283 7.82 9.19 13.85
C VAL A 283 6.56 10.03 14.14
N LEU A 284 5.37 9.44 13.99
CA LEU A 284 4.09 10.10 14.31
C LEU A 284 3.97 10.37 15.80
N LEU A 285 4.32 9.40 16.64
CA LEU A 285 4.33 9.54 18.10
C LEU A 285 5.26 10.68 18.52
N GLN A 286 6.50 10.68 18.01
CA GLN A 286 7.45 11.75 18.30
C GLN A 286 6.90 13.11 17.86
N ARG A 287 6.31 13.21 16.66
CA ARG A 287 5.71 14.46 16.16
C ARG A 287 4.51 14.92 17.00
N PHE A 288 3.66 14.01 17.43
CA PHE A 288 2.52 14.34 18.29
C PHE A 288 2.96 14.71 19.70
N GLN A 289 3.97 14.04 20.26
CA GLN A 289 4.57 14.41 21.53
C GLN A 289 5.25 15.79 21.46
N THR A 290 5.99 16.10 20.39
CA THR A 290 6.63 17.42 20.25
C THR A 290 5.58 18.52 20.12
N SER A 291 4.55 18.33 19.28
CA SER A 291 3.49 19.32 19.11
C SER A 291 2.65 19.52 20.38
N TRP A 292 2.38 18.46 21.14
CA TRP A 292 1.73 18.56 22.45
C TRP A 292 2.60 19.35 23.45
N ARG A 293 3.89 19.01 23.56
CA ARG A 293 4.83 19.74 24.43
C ARG A 293 4.94 21.21 24.04
N GLU A 294 5.02 21.52 22.74
CA GLU A 294 5.04 22.89 22.24
C GLU A 294 3.76 23.65 22.62
N ALA A 295 2.59 23.01 22.48
CA ALA A 295 1.31 23.62 22.86
C ALA A 295 1.21 23.88 24.38
N GLU A 296 1.67 22.94 25.22
CA GLU A 296 1.67 23.12 26.68
C GLU A 296 2.71 24.15 27.14
N VAL A 297 3.91 24.16 26.55
CA VAL A 297 4.92 25.21 26.80
C VAL A 297 4.38 26.58 26.41
N LEU A 298 3.67 26.69 25.28
CA LEU A 298 2.99 27.93 24.87
C LEU A 298 1.91 28.36 25.86
N LYS A 299 1.14 27.44 26.45
CA LYS A 299 0.16 27.76 27.50
C LYS A 299 0.85 28.29 28.76
N LEU A 300 1.96 27.69 29.17
CA LEU A 300 2.76 28.17 30.31
C LEU A 300 3.35 29.57 30.04
N ASP A 301 3.86 29.81 28.82
CA ASP A 301 4.38 31.11 28.42
C ASP A 301 3.28 32.18 28.35
N GLN A 302 2.08 31.83 27.88
CA GLN A 302 0.92 32.71 27.89
C GLN A 302 0.44 33.02 29.32
N ALA A 303 0.47 32.02 30.22
CA ALA A 303 0.13 32.21 31.63
C ALA A 303 1.13 33.12 32.35
N LEU A 304 2.42 33.05 31.98
CA LEU A 304 3.45 33.99 32.46
C LEU A 304 3.30 35.40 31.88
N ALA A 305 2.84 35.53 30.63
CA ALA A 305 2.66 36.81 29.95
C ALA A 305 1.34 37.52 30.29
N ALA A 306 0.36 36.79 30.86
CA ALA A 306 -0.93 37.35 31.25
C ALA A 306 -0.74 38.47 32.29
N PRO A 307 -1.26 39.69 32.05
CA PRO A 307 -1.21 40.74 33.05
C PRO A 307 -2.12 40.33 34.19
N GLU A 308 -1.57 40.19 35.40
CA GLU A 308 -2.31 39.91 36.64
C GLU A 308 -3.55 40.83 36.74
N LEU A 309 -4.71 40.33 36.30
CA LEU A 309 -5.97 41.01 36.53
C LEU A 309 -6.29 40.85 38.01
N GLN A 310 -6.10 41.97 38.72
CA GLN A 310 -6.51 42.28 40.09
C GLN A 310 -5.51 41.95 41.21
N SER A 311 -4.62 42.91 41.48
CA SER A 311 -4.35 43.33 42.87
C SER A 311 -4.30 44.86 42.98
N LYS A 312 -5.47 45.47 43.12
CA LYS A 312 -5.58 46.83 43.65
C LYS A 312 -5.25 46.78 45.15
N ALA A 313 -3.99 46.93 45.52
CA ALA A 313 -3.52 47.74 46.66
C ALA A 313 -2.08 47.39 47.10
N ARG A 314 -1.30 48.46 47.28
CA ARG A 314 -0.13 48.64 48.17
C ARG A 314 1.27 48.13 47.76
N LYS A 315 2.11 49.16 47.57
CA LYS A 315 3.56 49.35 47.81
C LYS A 315 4.57 48.62 46.89
N PRO A 316 5.71 49.25 46.55
CA PRO A 316 6.52 48.88 45.39
C PRO A 316 7.73 47.97 45.70
N ARG A 317 7.90 47.44 46.92
CA ARG A 317 9.18 46.86 47.36
C ARG A 317 9.30 45.33 47.41
N SER A 318 8.29 44.57 46.95
CA SER A 318 8.31 43.09 46.95
C SER A 318 8.09 42.43 45.58
N LYS A 319 7.85 43.20 44.52
CA LYS A 319 7.45 42.69 43.19
C LYS A 319 8.55 41.94 42.42
N SER A 320 9.83 42.09 42.76
CA SER A 320 10.91 41.38 42.07
C SER A 320 11.07 39.94 42.53
N LYS A 321 10.88 39.65 43.83
CA LYS A 321 10.88 38.27 44.36
C LYS A 321 9.74 37.45 43.77
N SER A 322 8.51 37.98 43.75
CA SER A 322 7.36 37.24 43.20
C SER A 322 7.50 36.91 41.71
N LYS A 323 8.12 37.79 40.91
CA LYS A 323 8.42 37.53 39.49
C LYS A 323 9.48 36.45 39.30
N VAL A 324 10.53 36.47 40.12
CA VAL A 324 11.58 35.43 40.10
C VAL A 324 11.03 34.08 40.54
N ASP A 325 10.14 34.08 41.55
CA ASP A 325 9.48 32.87 42.04
C ASP A 325 8.49 32.30 40.99
N LEU A 326 7.76 33.16 40.26
CA LEU A 326 6.92 32.78 39.11
C LEU A 326 7.74 32.19 37.95
N LEU A 327 8.89 32.79 37.63
CA LEU A 327 9.81 32.27 36.62
C LEU A 327 10.40 30.92 37.03
N LYS A 328 10.82 30.77 38.29
CA LYS A 328 11.28 29.49 38.83
C LYS A 328 10.22 28.41 38.69
N LYS A 329 8.99 28.71 39.13
CA LYS A 329 7.86 27.78 39.05
C LYS A 329 7.56 27.38 37.60
N CYS A 330 7.56 28.34 36.66
CA CYS A 330 7.36 28.01 35.26
C CYS A 330 8.51 27.17 34.67
N ILE A 331 9.76 27.41 35.06
CA ILE A 331 10.89 26.57 34.63
C ILE A 331 10.75 25.15 35.19
N GLU A 332 10.37 25.01 36.46
CA GLU A 332 10.08 23.71 37.08
C GLU A 332 8.91 23.00 36.39
N ASP A 333 7.82 23.70 36.08
CA ASP A 333 6.67 23.14 35.37
C ASP A 333 7.03 22.72 33.93
N LYS A 334 7.91 23.47 33.25
CA LYS A 334 8.46 23.08 31.94
C LYS A 334 9.32 21.82 32.05
N ILE A 335 10.18 21.71 33.07
CA ILE A 335 11.02 20.51 33.29
C ILE A 335 10.13 19.29 33.53
N ARG A 336 9.10 19.41 34.37
CA ARG A 336 8.12 18.35 34.64
C ARG A 336 7.41 17.88 33.37
N LEU A 337 7.05 18.81 32.47
CA LEU A 337 6.44 18.49 31.17
C LEU A 337 7.32 17.62 30.26
N PHE A 338 8.65 17.70 30.39
CA PHE A 338 9.58 16.84 29.65
C PHE A 338 9.83 15.50 30.34
N GLU A 339 9.60 15.41 31.66
CA GLU A 339 9.73 14.20 32.47
C GLU A 339 8.45 13.35 32.49
N GLU A 340 7.28 13.97 32.37
CA GLU A 340 5.98 13.30 32.38
C GLU A 340 5.74 12.43 31.13
N GLN A 341 5.03 11.32 31.34
CA GLN A 341 4.57 10.46 30.24
C GLN A 341 3.52 11.19 29.42
N ALA A 342 3.64 11.05 28.10
CA ALA A 342 2.70 11.67 27.18
C ALA A 342 1.31 11.04 27.33
N PRO A 343 0.22 11.81 27.16
CA PRO A 343 -1.14 11.30 27.31
C PRO A 343 -1.47 10.17 26.34
N GLU A 344 -2.26 9.18 26.79
CA GLU A 344 -2.66 7.99 26.01
C GLU A 344 -3.40 8.35 24.71
N ASP A 345 -4.17 9.44 24.71
CA ASP A 345 -4.85 10.01 23.54
C ASP A 345 -3.91 10.23 22.33
N LEU A 346 -2.61 10.43 22.57
CA LEU A 346 -1.63 10.57 21.49
C LEU A 346 -1.35 9.24 20.79
N LEU A 347 -1.35 8.12 21.52
CA LEU A 347 -1.20 6.79 20.95
C LEU A 347 -2.42 6.44 20.08
N GLU A 348 -3.63 6.81 20.52
CA GLU A 348 -4.85 6.65 19.72
C GLU A 348 -4.80 7.49 18.45
N LYS A 349 -4.30 8.74 18.51
CA LYS A 349 -4.09 9.58 17.31
C LYS A 349 -3.07 8.97 16.35
N VAL A 350 -1.97 8.41 16.85
CA VAL A 350 -1.00 7.67 16.02
C VAL A 350 -1.68 6.49 15.32
N ARG A 351 -2.46 5.71 16.07
CA ARG A 351 -3.21 4.57 15.52
C ARG A 351 -4.18 5.03 14.43
N GLY A 352 -4.98 6.08 14.70
CA GLY A 352 -5.93 6.63 13.73
C GLY A 352 -5.28 7.12 12.43
N GLU A 353 -4.14 7.80 12.50
CA GLU A 353 -3.39 8.25 11.31
C GLU A 353 -2.81 7.08 10.50
N LEU A 354 -2.27 6.06 11.17
CA LEU A 354 -1.74 4.87 10.50
C LEU A 354 -2.85 4.10 9.78
N LEU A 355 -4.01 3.95 10.42
CA LEU A 355 -5.19 3.35 9.81
C LEU A 355 -5.66 4.17 8.60
N ARG A 356 -5.68 5.51 8.71
CA ARG A 356 -6.02 6.39 7.60
C ARG A 356 -5.06 6.26 6.41
N GLU A 357 -3.75 6.27 6.66
CA GLU A 357 -2.74 6.03 5.61
C GLU A 357 -2.93 4.65 4.97
N ARG A 358 -3.36 3.66 5.75
CA ARG A 358 -3.58 2.30 5.27
C ARG A 358 -4.82 2.21 4.37
N VAL A 359 -5.92 2.79 4.81
CA VAL A 359 -7.17 2.93 4.05
C VAL A 359 -6.91 3.57 2.68
N GLN A 360 -6.21 4.71 2.66
CA GLN A 360 -5.91 5.41 1.41
C GLN A 360 -5.06 4.59 0.43
N ARG A 361 -4.11 3.80 0.95
CA ARG A 361 -3.29 2.92 0.10
C ARG A 361 -4.14 1.82 -0.52
N LEU A 362 -5.04 1.22 0.26
CA LEU A 362 -5.95 0.19 -0.21
C LEU A 362 -6.94 0.72 -1.25
N GLU A 363 -7.56 1.88 -1.02
CA GLU A 363 -8.43 2.55 -2.00
C GLU A 363 -7.69 2.85 -3.30
N ALA A 364 -6.44 3.34 -3.22
CA ALA A 364 -5.61 3.57 -4.39
C ALA A 364 -5.18 2.27 -5.11
N GLN A 365 -5.12 1.14 -4.42
CA GLN A 365 -4.87 -0.17 -5.04
C GLN A 365 -6.13 -0.68 -5.74
N GLU A 366 -7.29 -0.62 -5.08
CA GLU A 366 -8.58 -0.95 -5.69
C GLU A 366 -8.85 -0.12 -6.95
N GLY A 367 -8.61 1.20 -6.88
CA GLY A 367 -8.75 2.09 -8.03
C GLY A 367 -7.85 1.68 -9.20
N ARG A 368 -6.59 1.31 -8.94
CA ARG A 368 -5.66 0.84 -9.98
C ARG A 368 -6.11 -0.47 -10.63
N PHE A 369 -6.61 -1.43 -9.85
CA PHE A 369 -7.15 -2.68 -10.40
C PHE A 369 -8.42 -2.45 -11.21
N ALA A 370 -9.30 -1.56 -10.75
CA ALA A 370 -10.49 -1.19 -11.49
C ALA A 370 -10.15 -0.48 -12.80
N GLU A 371 -9.17 0.43 -12.78
CA GLU A 371 -8.68 1.14 -13.98
C GLU A 371 -8.08 0.18 -15.01
N SER A 372 -7.23 -0.77 -14.59
CA SER A 372 -6.64 -1.75 -15.51
C SER A 372 -7.70 -2.66 -16.13
N LEU A 373 -8.65 -3.14 -15.33
CA LEU A 373 -9.78 -3.95 -15.83
C LEU A 373 -10.66 -3.17 -16.81
N VAL A 374 -11.08 -1.95 -16.45
CA VAL A 374 -11.94 -1.12 -17.32
C VAL A 374 -11.23 -0.77 -18.63
N ALA A 375 -9.92 -0.51 -18.59
CA ALA A 375 -9.14 -0.23 -19.81
C ALA A 375 -9.17 -1.43 -20.78
N VAL A 376 -9.01 -2.65 -20.27
CA VAL A 376 -9.11 -3.89 -21.07
C VAL A 376 -10.50 -4.04 -21.67
N GLN A 377 -11.55 -3.96 -20.85
CA GLN A 377 -12.93 -4.09 -21.32
C GLN A 377 -13.29 -3.02 -22.35
N PHE A 378 -12.83 -1.79 -22.15
CA PHE A 378 -13.05 -0.69 -23.10
C PHE A 378 -12.31 -0.93 -24.41
N GLN A 379 -11.09 -1.47 -24.36
CA GLN A 379 -10.33 -1.79 -25.57
C GLN A 379 -11.04 -2.86 -26.41
N LYS A 380 -11.58 -3.91 -25.78
CA LYS A 380 -12.37 -4.96 -26.47
C LYS A 380 -13.63 -4.37 -27.10
N ALA A 381 -14.39 -3.60 -26.33
CA ALA A 381 -15.58 -2.93 -26.84
C ALA A 381 -15.26 -1.98 -28.01
N ALA A 382 -14.17 -1.22 -27.92
CA ALA A 382 -13.72 -0.34 -29.00
C ALA A 382 -13.44 -1.14 -30.28
N ARG A 383 -12.66 -2.23 -30.20
CA ARG A 383 -12.37 -3.11 -31.34
C ARG A 383 -13.65 -3.68 -31.97
N ALA A 384 -14.56 -4.22 -31.16
CA ALA A 384 -15.84 -4.75 -31.67
C ALA A 384 -16.70 -3.67 -32.35
N THR A 385 -16.73 -2.45 -31.79
CA THR A 385 -17.46 -1.35 -32.43
C THR A 385 -16.81 -0.89 -33.73
N GLU A 386 -15.47 -0.91 -33.82
CA GLU A 386 -14.72 -0.60 -35.04
C GLU A 386 -15.04 -1.59 -36.16
N THR A 387 -14.96 -2.90 -35.89
CA THR A 387 -15.25 -3.95 -36.88
C THR A 387 -16.70 -3.90 -37.36
N LEU A 388 -17.68 -3.78 -36.46
CA LEU A 388 -19.08 -3.65 -36.82
C LEU A 388 -19.36 -2.38 -37.64
N SER A 389 -18.69 -1.27 -37.31
CA SER A 389 -18.81 -0.03 -38.09
C SER A 389 -18.26 -0.20 -39.50
N ALA A 390 -17.13 -0.90 -39.67
CA ALA A 390 -16.53 -1.26 -40.95
C ALA A 390 -17.47 -2.12 -41.80
N PHE A 391 -18.03 -3.18 -41.21
CA PHE A 391 -18.99 -4.04 -41.88
C PHE A 391 -20.24 -3.27 -42.34
N THR A 392 -20.83 -2.47 -41.45
CA THR A 392 -22.02 -1.66 -41.75
C THR A 392 -21.77 -0.65 -42.86
N ALA A 393 -20.58 -0.04 -42.88
CA ALA A 393 -20.15 0.88 -43.93
C ALA A 393 -20.06 0.18 -45.30
N LEU A 394 -19.46 -1.01 -45.35
CA LEU A 394 -19.32 -1.80 -46.58
C LEU A 394 -20.68 -2.18 -47.15
N LEU A 395 -21.59 -2.71 -46.33
CA LEU A 395 -22.95 -3.03 -46.75
C LEU A 395 -23.70 -1.80 -47.30
N SER A 396 -23.49 -0.63 -46.69
CA SER A 396 -24.10 0.62 -47.15
C SER A 396 -23.58 1.04 -48.52
N ILE A 397 -22.28 0.88 -48.80
CA ILE A 397 -21.69 1.15 -50.11
C ILE A 397 -22.22 0.17 -51.15
N GLN A 398 -22.23 -1.12 -50.84
CA GLN A 398 -22.71 -2.16 -51.75
C GLN A 398 -24.18 -1.96 -52.12
N GLY A 399 -25.05 -1.65 -51.15
CA GLY A 399 -26.46 -1.37 -51.42
C GLY A 399 -26.65 -0.24 -52.42
N LEU A 400 -25.91 0.87 -52.23
CA LEU A 400 -25.96 2.00 -53.16
C LEU A 400 -25.36 1.66 -54.54
N LEU A 401 -24.31 0.85 -54.61
CA LEU A 401 -23.75 0.39 -55.89
C LEU A 401 -24.73 -0.51 -56.65
N LEU A 402 -25.42 -1.41 -55.94
CA LEU A 402 -26.41 -2.33 -56.52
C LEU A 402 -27.66 -1.58 -57.03
N GLU A 403 -28.17 -0.63 -56.24
CA GLU A 403 -29.27 0.26 -56.66
C GLU A 403 -28.95 0.94 -57.99
N GLU A 404 -27.71 1.40 -58.14
CA GLU A 404 -27.32 2.20 -59.28
C GLU A 404 -26.99 1.34 -60.50
N LEU A 405 -26.36 0.18 -60.30
CA LEU A 405 -26.20 -0.80 -61.37
C LEU A 405 -27.54 -1.27 -61.92
N ARG A 406 -28.59 -1.29 -61.08
CA ARG A 406 -29.98 -1.56 -61.47
C ARG A 406 -30.59 -0.38 -62.22
N GLU A 407 -30.43 0.86 -61.75
CA GLU A 407 -30.90 2.08 -62.42
C GLU A 407 -30.22 2.29 -63.80
N SER A 408 -28.95 1.89 -63.95
CA SER A 408 -28.22 1.96 -65.22
C SER A 408 -28.42 0.76 -66.14
N GLU A 409 -29.31 -0.18 -65.78
CA GLU A 409 -29.60 -1.44 -66.50
C GLU A 409 -28.37 -2.32 -66.78
N THR A 410 -27.25 -2.04 -66.10
CA THR A 410 -25.99 -2.79 -66.22
C THR A 410 -26.00 -4.08 -65.39
N LEU A 411 -26.88 -4.16 -64.39
CA LEU A 411 -27.07 -5.35 -63.57
C LEU A 411 -27.94 -6.37 -64.32
N SER A 412 -27.32 -7.17 -65.18
CA SER A 412 -28.03 -8.25 -65.88
C SER A 412 -28.36 -9.41 -64.94
N GLN A 413 -29.35 -10.23 -65.30
CA GLN A 413 -29.69 -11.45 -64.56
C GLN A 413 -28.52 -12.45 -64.50
N ALA A 414 -27.68 -12.47 -65.55
CA ALA A 414 -26.45 -13.26 -65.58
C ALA A 414 -25.38 -12.71 -64.62
N ALA A 415 -25.21 -11.40 -64.51
CA ALA A 415 -24.29 -10.78 -63.56
C ALA A 415 -24.72 -11.02 -62.10
N CYS A 416 -26.03 -10.98 -61.81
CA CYS A 416 -26.56 -11.37 -60.50
C CYS A 416 -26.28 -12.85 -60.19
N GLY A 417 -26.48 -13.73 -61.18
CA GLY A 417 -26.16 -15.15 -61.06
C GLY A 417 -24.69 -15.39 -60.76
N GLN A 418 -23.77 -14.67 -61.42
CA GLN A 418 -22.33 -14.77 -61.18
C GLN A 418 -21.93 -14.27 -59.78
N ILE A 419 -22.47 -13.14 -59.33
CA ILE A 419 -22.21 -12.61 -57.97
C ILE A 419 -22.67 -13.61 -56.90
N LEU A 420 -23.88 -14.16 -57.05
CA LEU A 420 -24.39 -15.16 -56.11
C LEU A 420 -23.55 -16.44 -56.15
N GLN A 421 -23.17 -16.91 -57.34
CA GLN A 421 -22.34 -18.10 -57.49
C GLN A 421 -20.92 -17.94 -56.92
N SER A 422 -20.35 -16.73 -56.90
CA SER A 422 -19.03 -16.50 -56.31
C SER A 422 -19.08 -16.27 -54.79
N HIS A 423 -20.10 -15.56 -54.28
CA HIS A 423 -20.17 -15.17 -52.86
C HIS A 423 -20.91 -16.16 -51.97
N SER A 424 -21.95 -16.85 -52.46
CA SER A 424 -22.69 -17.84 -51.67
C SER A 424 -21.83 -19.01 -51.15
N PRO A 425 -20.91 -19.63 -51.93
CA PRO A 425 -20.08 -20.70 -51.39
C PRO A 425 -19.07 -20.18 -50.35
N GLU A 426 -18.51 -18.98 -50.55
CA GLU A 426 -17.58 -18.38 -49.58
C GLU A 426 -18.26 -18.08 -48.22
N LEU A 427 -19.54 -17.69 -48.24
CA LEU A 427 -20.34 -17.49 -47.03
C LEU A 427 -20.71 -18.81 -46.35
N GLN A 428 -21.12 -19.82 -47.13
CA GLN A 428 -21.42 -21.16 -46.61
C GLN A 428 -20.19 -21.84 -46.01
N ASP A 429 -19.02 -21.64 -46.61
CA ASP A 429 -17.74 -22.15 -46.08
C ASP A 429 -17.36 -21.46 -44.77
N LEU A 430 -17.62 -20.15 -44.63
CA LEU A 430 -17.40 -19.45 -43.36
C LEU A 430 -18.37 -19.89 -42.27
N ASP A 431 -19.65 -20.05 -42.62
CA ASP A 431 -20.69 -20.52 -41.70
C ASP A 431 -20.35 -21.92 -41.16
N ARG A 432 -20.02 -22.86 -42.05
CA ARG A 432 -19.54 -24.20 -41.65
C ARG A 432 -18.29 -24.16 -40.77
N ARG A 433 -17.33 -23.28 -41.08
CA ARG A 433 -16.10 -23.16 -40.26
C ARG A 433 -16.42 -22.66 -38.86
N LEU A 434 -17.33 -21.69 -38.73
CA LEU A 434 -17.78 -21.19 -37.43
C LEU A 434 -18.52 -22.30 -36.67
N GLU A 435 -19.45 -23.00 -37.31
CA GLU A 435 -20.16 -24.15 -36.73
C GLU A 435 -19.18 -25.24 -36.24
N ASP A 436 -18.19 -25.61 -37.07
CA ASP A 436 -17.17 -26.61 -36.73
C ASP A 436 -16.32 -26.15 -35.52
N GLN A 437 -15.94 -24.89 -35.45
CA GLN A 437 -15.15 -24.34 -34.32
C GLN A 437 -15.98 -24.27 -33.03
N VAL A 438 -17.25 -23.86 -33.10
CA VAL A 438 -18.16 -23.84 -31.95
C VAL A 438 -18.40 -25.26 -31.45
N ALA A 439 -18.64 -26.23 -32.34
CA ALA A 439 -18.84 -27.63 -31.97
C ALA A 439 -17.59 -28.25 -31.32
N GLN A 440 -16.39 -27.92 -31.82
CA GLN A 440 -15.12 -28.32 -31.20
C GLN A 440 -14.97 -27.75 -29.79
N GLN A 441 -15.34 -26.48 -29.60
CA GLN A 441 -15.25 -25.81 -28.30
C GLN A 441 -16.29 -26.36 -27.30
N GLU A 442 -17.51 -26.64 -27.74
CA GLU A 442 -18.54 -27.30 -26.92
C GLU A 442 -18.10 -28.71 -26.49
N ALA A 443 -17.50 -29.48 -27.40
CA ALA A 443 -16.97 -30.81 -27.07
C ALA A 443 -15.82 -30.73 -26.05
N ALA A 444 -14.91 -29.75 -26.19
CA ALA A 444 -13.84 -29.51 -25.23
C ALA A 444 -14.38 -29.14 -23.84
N GLN A 445 -15.39 -28.27 -23.77
CA GLN A 445 -16.05 -27.90 -22.51
C GLN A 445 -16.74 -29.10 -21.84
N GLN A 446 -17.46 -29.92 -22.62
CA GLN A 446 -18.11 -31.11 -22.08
C GLN A 446 -17.08 -32.09 -21.50
N GLN A 447 -15.95 -32.28 -22.17
CA GLN A 447 -14.85 -33.11 -21.66
C GLN A 447 -14.24 -32.52 -20.38
N GLN A 448 -14.02 -31.21 -20.32
CA GLN A 448 -13.50 -30.52 -19.14
C GLN A 448 -14.49 -30.59 -17.96
N ALA A 449 -15.79 -30.42 -18.21
CA ALA A 449 -16.85 -30.54 -17.21
C ALA A 449 -16.96 -31.98 -16.66
N LEU A 450 -16.78 -32.99 -17.52
CA LEU A 450 -16.72 -34.38 -17.09
C LEU A 450 -15.46 -34.65 -16.25
N ALA A 451 -14.31 -34.13 -16.64
CA ALA A 451 -13.07 -34.26 -15.88
C ALA A 451 -13.14 -33.54 -14.53
N SER A 452 -13.71 -32.32 -14.49
CA SER A 452 -13.90 -31.56 -13.26
C SER A 452 -14.89 -32.25 -12.32
N TRP A 453 -15.97 -32.82 -12.86
CA TRP A 453 -16.91 -33.62 -12.09
C TRP A 453 -16.27 -34.90 -11.53
N GLN A 454 -15.48 -35.61 -12.33
CA GLN A 454 -14.72 -36.78 -11.86
C GLN A 454 -13.73 -36.41 -10.75
N HIS A 455 -13.05 -35.26 -10.87
CA HIS A 455 -12.16 -34.74 -9.84
C HIS A 455 -12.92 -34.37 -8.55
N TRP A 456 -14.10 -33.75 -8.70
CA TRP A 456 -15.00 -33.43 -7.58
C TRP A 456 -15.52 -34.67 -6.86
N VAL A 457 -15.89 -35.70 -7.62
CA VAL A 457 -16.36 -36.99 -7.08
C VAL A 457 -15.21 -37.77 -6.44
N ALA A 458 -13.97 -37.61 -6.92
CA ALA A 458 -12.79 -38.18 -6.28
C ALA A 458 -12.40 -37.44 -4.99
N GLY A 459 -12.55 -36.11 -4.94
CA GLY A 459 -12.13 -35.26 -3.82
C GLY A 459 -13.19 -34.94 -2.75
N GLY A 460 -14.49 -35.00 -3.08
CA GLY A 460 -15.58 -34.52 -2.24
C GLY A 460 -16.25 -35.60 -1.36
N PRO A 461 -16.91 -36.62 -1.95
CA PRO A 461 -17.59 -37.70 -1.21
C PRO A 461 -16.66 -38.53 -0.31
N GLY A 462 -15.38 -38.68 -0.67
CA GLY A 462 -14.40 -39.46 0.11
C GLY A 462 -14.17 -38.93 1.55
N LEU A 463 -14.33 -37.63 1.79
CA LEU A 463 -14.21 -37.01 3.12
C LEU A 463 -15.39 -37.34 4.07
N LEU A 464 -16.54 -37.72 3.50
CA LEU A 464 -17.72 -38.19 4.23
C LEU A 464 -17.70 -39.72 4.39
N SER A 465 -17.04 -40.43 3.48
CA SER A 465 -16.95 -41.89 3.47
C SER A 465 -15.70 -42.47 4.13
N GLU A 466 -14.75 -41.66 4.63
CA GLU A 466 -13.75 -42.19 5.55
C GLU A 466 -14.49 -42.78 6.75
N PRO A 467 -14.37 -44.10 7.01
CA PRO A 467 -14.89 -44.70 8.22
C PRO A 467 -14.05 -44.15 9.36
N GLY A 468 -14.44 -42.98 9.88
CA GLY A 468 -13.97 -42.52 11.16
C GLY A 468 -14.36 -43.60 12.13
N GLU A 469 -13.35 -44.22 12.74
CA GLU A 469 -13.51 -45.25 13.77
C GLU A 469 -14.74 -44.93 14.61
N GLU A 470 -15.74 -45.82 14.52
CA GLU A 470 -16.99 -45.76 15.28
C GLU A 470 -16.70 -46.00 16.76
N ASP A 471 -15.91 -45.10 17.37
CA ASP A 471 -15.80 -44.99 18.80
C ASP A 471 -17.15 -44.50 19.31
N SER A 472 -17.99 -45.45 19.69
CA SER A 472 -19.34 -45.23 20.23
C SER A 472 -19.34 -44.45 21.57
N GLU A 473 -18.18 -43.98 22.01
CA GLU A 473 -17.95 -43.26 23.27
C GLU A 473 -17.56 -41.78 23.09
N ARG A 474 -17.42 -41.26 21.86
CA ARG A 474 -17.05 -39.85 21.67
C ARG A 474 -18.17 -38.90 22.10
N PRO A 475 -17.89 -37.86 22.91
CA PRO A 475 -18.90 -36.90 23.32
C PRO A 475 -19.51 -36.20 22.10
N VAL A 476 -20.83 -35.97 22.13
CA VAL A 476 -21.61 -35.37 21.02
C VAL A 476 -21.01 -34.04 20.54
N SER A 477 -20.39 -33.27 21.44
CA SER A 477 -19.69 -32.02 21.10
C SER A 477 -18.50 -32.23 20.15
N ALA A 478 -17.74 -33.31 20.29
CA ALA A 478 -16.61 -33.63 19.40
C ALA A 478 -17.09 -34.05 18.01
N VAL A 479 -18.19 -34.82 17.93
CA VAL A 479 -18.83 -35.21 16.66
C VAL A 479 -19.38 -33.99 15.93
N LEU A 480 -20.02 -33.06 16.65
CA LEU A 480 -20.50 -31.80 16.08
C LEU A 480 -19.36 -30.89 15.60
N GLN A 481 -18.27 -30.76 16.36
CA GLN A 481 -17.10 -30.00 15.93
C GLN A 481 -16.43 -30.62 14.70
N GLN A 482 -16.36 -31.95 14.63
CA GLN A 482 -15.85 -32.66 13.46
C GLN A 482 -16.76 -32.47 12.24
N ALA A 483 -18.09 -32.54 12.43
CA ALA A 483 -19.07 -32.30 11.37
C ALA A 483 -19.02 -30.85 10.87
N LEU A 484 -18.91 -29.87 11.78
CA LEU A 484 -18.70 -28.46 11.44
C LEU A 484 -17.40 -28.24 10.67
N GLY A 485 -16.29 -28.85 11.12
CA GLY A 485 -15.01 -28.79 10.42
C GLY A 485 -15.05 -29.43 9.03
N LYS A 486 -15.76 -30.55 8.86
CA LYS A 486 -15.99 -31.17 7.55
C LYS A 486 -16.89 -30.30 6.65
N GLY A 487 -17.94 -29.72 7.23
CA GLY A 487 -18.83 -28.78 6.54
C GLY A 487 -18.10 -27.53 6.04
N GLN A 488 -17.20 -26.97 6.86
CA GLN A 488 -16.35 -25.85 6.49
C GLN A 488 -15.45 -26.19 5.29
N LYS A 489 -14.80 -27.36 5.32
CA LYS A 489 -13.95 -27.82 4.20
C LYS A 489 -14.73 -28.00 2.91
N LEU A 490 -15.95 -28.55 2.98
CA LEU A 490 -16.83 -28.69 1.80
C LEU A 490 -17.26 -27.34 1.25
N LEU A 491 -17.59 -26.38 2.12
CA LEU A 491 -17.88 -25.00 1.73
C LEU A 491 -16.68 -24.34 1.05
N ASP A 492 -15.47 -24.51 1.58
CA ASP A 492 -14.25 -23.95 1.01
C ASP A 492 -13.95 -24.55 -0.37
N LEU A 493 -14.07 -25.87 -0.53
CA LEU A 493 -13.93 -26.56 -1.83
C LEU A 493 -14.97 -26.08 -2.83
N HIS A 494 -16.22 -25.95 -2.40
CA HIS A 494 -17.31 -25.48 -3.25
C HIS A 494 -17.07 -24.03 -3.71
N GLN A 495 -16.65 -23.16 -2.79
CA GLN A 495 -16.27 -21.77 -3.12
C GLN A 495 -15.05 -21.71 -4.04
N GLN A 496 -14.08 -22.61 -3.90
CA GLN A 496 -12.93 -22.68 -4.81
C GLN A 496 -13.36 -23.11 -6.22
N SER A 497 -14.15 -24.17 -6.34
CA SER A 497 -14.67 -24.62 -7.63
C SER A 497 -15.54 -23.58 -8.31
N TRP A 498 -16.44 -22.94 -7.56
CA TRP A 498 -17.29 -21.90 -8.12
C TRP A 498 -16.45 -20.73 -8.66
N ARG A 499 -15.39 -20.35 -7.95
CA ARG A 499 -14.46 -19.31 -8.42
C ARG A 499 -13.70 -19.73 -9.68
N GLN A 500 -13.31 -21.00 -9.77
CA GLN A 500 -12.61 -21.52 -10.93
C GLN A 500 -13.55 -21.57 -12.15
N GLU A 501 -14.76 -22.08 -11.98
CA GLU A 501 -15.80 -22.11 -13.01
C GLU A 501 -16.13 -20.70 -13.53
N GLN A 502 -16.19 -19.71 -12.64
CA GLN A 502 -16.37 -18.30 -13.04
C GLN A 502 -15.19 -17.74 -13.84
N GLN A 503 -13.95 -18.11 -13.49
CA GLN A 503 -12.76 -17.72 -14.27
C GLN A 503 -12.74 -18.41 -15.64
N ASP A 504 -13.03 -19.70 -15.67
CA ASP A 504 -13.10 -20.51 -16.89
C ASP A 504 -14.20 -19.99 -17.82
N SER A 505 -15.34 -19.54 -17.25
CA SER A 505 -16.42 -18.90 -18.01
C SER A 505 -15.97 -17.58 -18.65
N ALA A 506 -15.26 -16.71 -17.93
CA ALA A 506 -14.76 -15.45 -18.49
C ALA A 506 -13.71 -15.65 -19.59
N VAL A 507 -12.89 -16.71 -19.48
CA VAL A 507 -11.93 -17.11 -20.52
C VAL A 507 -12.65 -17.68 -21.74
N LEU A 508 -13.70 -18.47 -21.52
CA LEU A 508 -14.53 -18.98 -22.59
C LEU A 508 -15.21 -17.85 -23.37
N GLU A 509 -15.79 -16.88 -22.68
CA GLU A 509 -16.41 -15.70 -23.31
C GLU A 509 -15.38 -14.93 -24.15
N ASP A 510 -14.13 -14.80 -23.69
CA ASP A 510 -13.05 -14.20 -24.49
C ASP A 510 -12.73 -14.99 -25.76
N LEU A 511 -12.68 -16.33 -25.68
CA LEU A 511 -12.48 -17.19 -26.85
C LEU A 511 -13.62 -17.04 -27.86
N LEU A 512 -14.87 -17.01 -27.39
CA LEU A 512 -16.05 -16.81 -28.23
C LEU A 512 -16.04 -15.42 -28.88
N GLU A 513 -15.76 -14.35 -28.11
CA GLU A 513 -15.61 -13.00 -28.63
C GLU A 513 -14.51 -12.93 -29.70
N ASN A 514 -13.37 -13.61 -29.49
CA ASN A 514 -12.29 -13.65 -30.47
C ASN A 514 -12.73 -14.35 -31.77
N MET A 515 -13.42 -15.50 -31.67
CA MET A 515 -13.99 -16.19 -32.83
C MET A 515 -15.01 -15.31 -33.59
N GLU A 516 -15.88 -14.60 -32.87
CA GLU A 516 -16.79 -13.63 -33.46
C GLU A 516 -16.03 -12.50 -34.17
N THR A 517 -15.01 -11.92 -33.53
CA THR A 517 -14.24 -10.84 -34.17
C THR A 517 -13.50 -11.33 -35.41
N ASP A 518 -12.91 -12.53 -35.40
CA ASP A 518 -12.22 -13.12 -36.54
C ASP A 518 -13.19 -13.41 -37.69
N THR A 519 -14.36 -13.97 -37.39
CA THR A 519 -15.41 -14.17 -38.41
C THR A 519 -15.89 -12.85 -38.98
N PHE A 520 -16.16 -11.83 -38.15
CA PHE A 520 -16.51 -10.49 -38.65
C PHE A 520 -15.40 -9.86 -39.49
N MET A 521 -14.13 -10.07 -39.16
CA MET A 521 -13.00 -9.57 -39.94
C MET A 521 -12.89 -10.29 -41.29
N THR A 522 -13.09 -11.61 -41.33
CA THR A 522 -13.11 -12.37 -42.60
C THR A 522 -14.30 -11.97 -43.49
N LEU A 523 -15.48 -11.76 -42.90
CA LEU A 523 -16.67 -11.22 -43.56
C LEU A 523 -16.40 -9.82 -44.10
N CYS A 524 -15.82 -8.91 -43.32
CA CYS A 524 -15.42 -7.59 -43.80
C CYS A 524 -14.48 -7.68 -45.02
N GLY A 525 -13.55 -8.64 -45.02
CA GLY A 525 -12.69 -8.93 -46.17
C GLY A 525 -13.45 -9.41 -47.40
N GLN A 526 -14.43 -10.29 -47.25
CA GLN A 526 -15.31 -10.76 -48.33
C GLN A 526 -16.17 -9.63 -48.89
N GLU A 527 -16.81 -8.85 -48.00
CA GLU A 527 -17.66 -7.73 -48.40
C GLU A 527 -16.86 -6.63 -49.10
N LEU A 528 -15.61 -6.40 -48.70
CA LEU A 528 -14.72 -5.50 -49.41
C LEU A 528 -14.40 -6.00 -50.83
N ARG A 529 -14.20 -7.31 -51.02
CA ARG A 529 -14.02 -7.90 -52.35
C ARG A 529 -15.25 -7.68 -53.22
N LEU A 530 -16.44 -7.96 -52.69
CA LEU A 530 -17.71 -7.70 -53.40
C LEU A 530 -17.87 -6.22 -53.77
N ALA A 531 -17.62 -5.33 -52.81
CA ALA A 531 -17.67 -3.88 -53.05
C ALA A 531 -16.72 -3.47 -54.17
N SER A 532 -15.50 -4.01 -54.20
CA SER A 532 -14.50 -3.73 -55.25
C SER A 532 -14.94 -4.22 -56.63
N TYR A 533 -15.61 -5.37 -56.71
CA TYR A 533 -16.15 -5.92 -57.95
C TYR A 533 -17.31 -5.08 -58.48
N LEU A 534 -18.26 -4.72 -57.61
CA LEU A 534 -19.37 -3.82 -57.94
C LEU A 534 -18.85 -2.45 -58.39
N CYS A 535 -17.79 -1.95 -57.75
CA CYS A 535 -17.13 -0.72 -58.15
C CYS A 535 -16.56 -0.78 -59.57
N LYS A 536 -15.94 -1.89 -59.95
CA LYS A 536 -15.43 -2.11 -61.31
C LYS A 536 -16.56 -2.16 -62.33
N MET A 537 -17.65 -2.89 -62.05
CA MET A 537 -18.82 -2.98 -62.94
C MET A 537 -19.48 -1.62 -63.15
N ALA A 538 -19.55 -0.82 -62.10
CA ALA A 538 -20.18 0.50 -62.15
C ALA A 538 -19.26 1.58 -62.74
N MET A 539 -17.98 1.27 -62.96
CA MET A 539 -16.91 2.19 -63.41
C MET A 539 -16.52 3.28 -62.39
N VAL A 540 -16.42 2.95 -61.08
CA VAL A 540 -15.92 3.88 -60.05
C VAL A 540 -14.42 3.98 -60.18
N PRO A 541 -13.84 5.19 -60.17
CA PRO A 541 -12.43 5.34 -59.85
C PRO A 541 -12.15 4.84 -58.43
N GLY A 542 -11.10 4.02 -58.24
CA GLY A 542 -10.70 3.52 -56.91
C GLY A 542 -10.46 4.63 -55.89
N ALA A 543 -9.93 5.78 -56.32
CA ALA A 543 -9.77 6.96 -55.46
C ALA A 543 -11.09 7.51 -54.90
N THR A 544 -12.22 7.29 -55.58
CA THR A 544 -13.55 7.68 -55.09
C THR A 544 -14.08 6.66 -54.09
N LEU A 545 -13.84 5.35 -54.28
CA LEU A 545 -14.13 4.33 -53.28
C LEU A 545 -13.37 4.61 -51.96
N CYS A 546 -12.07 4.94 -52.03
CA CYS A 546 -11.30 5.34 -50.85
C CYS A 546 -11.91 6.55 -50.13
N ARG A 547 -12.40 7.54 -50.88
CA ARG A 547 -13.07 8.73 -50.33
C ARG A 547 -14.42 8.43 -49.69
N LEU A 548 -15.16 7.43 -50.19
CA LEU A 548 -16.44 7.03 -49.61
C LEU A 548 -16.23 6.20 -48.34
N LEU A 549 -15.24 5.30 -48.36
CA LEU A 549 -14.82 4.53 -47.18
C LEU A 549 -14.31 5.46 -46.07
N SER A 550 -13.54 6.49 -46.37
CA SER A 550 -13.07 7.44 -45.36
C SER A 550 -14.17 8.31 -44.75
N VAL A 551 -15.27 8.53 -45.48
CA VAL A 551 -16.45 9.25 -44.97
C VAL A 551 -17.31 8.36 -44.08
N LEU A 552 -17.34 7.05 -44.32
CA LEU A 552 -18.08 6.07 -43.53
C LEU A 552 -17.30 5.53 -42.32
N LEU A 553 -15.97 5.50 -42.41
CA LEU A 553 -15.04 5.01 -41.40
C LEU A 553 -14.09 6.12 -40.93
N PRO A 554 -14.61 7.15 -40.23
CA PRO A 554 -13.80 8.29 -39.80
C PRO A 554 -12.71 7.93 -38.77
N ALA A 555 -12.82 6.77 -38.12
CA ALA A 555 -11.83 6.26 -37.17
C ALA A 555 -10.73 5.38 -37.82
N GLY A 556 -10.93 4.93 -39.07
CA GLY A 556 -9.97 4.07 -39.76
C GLY A 556 -8.76 4.86 -40.27
N SER A 557 -7.54 4.36 -40.03
CA SER A 557 -6.34 5.02 -40.55
C SER A 557 -6.24 4.84 -42.08
N GLN A 558 -5.88 5.90 -42.80
CA GLN A 558 -5.70 5.90 -44.26
C GLN A 558 -4.81 4.75 -44.80
N PRO A 559 -3.71 4.31 -44.15
CA PRO A 559 -2.92 3.17 -44.63
C PRO A 559 -3.64 1.82 -44.50
N GLN A 560 -4.48 1.62 -43.47
CA GLN A 560 -5.26 0.38 -43.33
C GLN A 560 -6.31 0.25 -44.45
N LEU A 561 -6.97 1.35 -44.80
CA LEU A 561 -7.96 1.39 -45.89
C LEU A 561 -7.33 1.15 -47.27
N LEU A 562 -6.09 1.61 -47.48
CA LEU A 562 -5.34 1.39 -48.73
C LEU A 562 -4.81 -0.05 -48.84
N ALA A 563 -4.22 -0.60 -47.77
CA ALA A 563 -3.76 -2.00 -47.73
C ALA A 563 -4.90 -3.00 -47.96
N LEU A 564 -6.09 -2.70 -47.44
CA LEU A 564 -7.31 -3.46 -47.68
C LEU A 564 -7.75 -3.45 -49.15
N LEU A 565 -7.55 -2.35 -49.86
CA LEU A 565 -7.87 -2.25 -51.30
C LEU A 565 -6.79 -2.88 -52.19
N ASP A 566 -5.52 -2.75 -51.82
CA ASP A 566 -4.38 -3.29 -52.58
C ASP A 566 -4.36 -4.83 -52.54
N SER A 567 -4.60 -5.44 -51.36
CA SER A 567 -4.66 -6.91 -51.19
C SER A 567 -5.80 -7.59 -51.96
N VAL A 568 -6.87 -6.85 -52.28
CA VAL A 568 -8.01 -7.32 -53.08
C VAL A 568 -7.72 -7.21 -54.58
N SER A 569 -6.85 -6.27 -54.99
CA SER A 569 -6.48 -6.08 -56.39
C SER A 569 -5.60 -7.20 -56.95
N GLU A 570 -4.71 -7.76 -56.13
CA GLU A 570 -3.77 -8.83 -56.54
C GLU A 570 -4.44 -10.20 -56.69
N LYS A 571 -5.43 -10.55 -55.85
CA LYS A 571 -6.07 -11.90 -55.89
C LYS A 571 -7.04 -12.11 -57.06
N HIS A 572 -7.38 -11.06 -57.83
CA HIS A 572 -8.33 -11.12 -58.95
C HIS A 572 -7.69 -10.95 -60.33
N SER A 573 -6.37 -10.72 -60.44
CA SER A 573 -5.69 -10.70 -61.74
C SER A 573 -5.69 -12.08 -62.41
N ASP A 574 -5.71 -13.15 -61.62
CA ASP A 574 -5.51 -14.52 -62.13
C ASP A 574 -6.80 -15.21 -62.63
N ARG A 575 -7.98 -14.60 -62.43
CA ARG A 575 -9.27 -15.11 -62.95
C ARG A 575 -9.87 -14.29 -64.08
N ALA A 576 -9.31 -13.12 -64.40
CA ALA A 576 -9.83 -12.20 -65.40
C ALA A 576 -9.05 -12.23 -66.73
N ALA A 577 -8.25 -13.26 -66.99
CA ALA A 577 -7.49 -13.40 -68.23
C ALA A 577 -8.36 -13.80 -69.45
N ASP A 578 -9.62 -14.22 -69.26
CA ASP A 578 -10.48 -14.72 -70.35
C ASP A 578 -11.55 -13.73 -70.85
N HIS A 579 -11.52 -12.47 -70.42
CA HIS A 579 -12.35 -11.41 -71.03
C HIS A 579 -11.50 -10.27 -71.59
N GLU A 580 -10.52 -10.61 -72.45
CA GLU A 580 -9.97 -9.64 -73.40
C GLU A 580 -10.94 -9.42 -74.56
N GLY A 581 -11.95 -8.59 -74.30
CA GLY A 581 -12.79 -7.91 -75.28
C GLY A 581 -12.78 -6.41 -74.96
N ARG A 582 -11.64 -5.76 -75.17
CA ARG A 582 -11.44 -4.34 -74.87
C ARG A 582 -12.21 -3.46 -75.87
N GLU A 583 -13.51 -3.29 -75.65
CA GLU A 583 -14.26 -2.19 -76.26
C GLU A 583 -13.88 -0.87 -75.58
N GLN A 584 -13.33 0.04 -76.37
CA GLN A 584 -12.94 1.37 -75.96
C GLN A 584 -14.21 2.16 -75.58
N ALA A 585 -14.42 2.40 -74.28
CA ALA A 585 -15.62 3.06 -73.76
C ALA A 585 -15.88 4.43 -74.41
N ASP A 586 -17.05 4.56 -75.01
CA ASP A 586 -17.62 5.77 -75.63
C ASP A 586 -17.52 7.00 -74.70
N PRO A 587 -16.95 8.14 -75.15
CA PRO A 587 -16.81 9.36 -74.33
C PRO A 587 -18.15 9.90 -73.78
N GLY A 588 -19.28 9.57 -74.42
CA GLY A 588 -20.62 9.90 -73.92
C GLY A 588 -21.02 9.14 -72.65
N ARG A 589 -20.59 7.87 -72.50
CA ARG A 589 -20.80 7.07 -71.28
C ARG A 589 -19.98 7.60 -70.11
N ARG A 590 -18.71 8.00 -70.33
CA ARG A 590 -17.83 8.51 -69.27
C ARG A 590 -18.40 9.73 -68.53
N ARG A 591 -19.02 10.68 -69.24
CA ARG A 591 -19.65 11.87 -68.61
C ARG A 591 -20.86 11.50 -67.75
N LYS A 592 -21.65 10.51 -68.17
CA LYS A 592 -22.79 9.98 -67.39
C LYS A 592 -22.32 9.29 -66.11
N HIS A 593 -21.29 8.44 -66.19
CA HIS A 593 -20.69 7.79 -65.01
C HIS A 593 -20.07 8.83 -64.05
N GLN A 594 -19.43 9.89 -64.56
CA GLN A 594 -18.86 10.95 -63.72
C GLN A 594 -19.92 11.77 -62.96
N ALA A 595 -21.01 12.17 -63.63
CA ALA A 595 -22.12 12.87 -62.98
C ALA A 595 -22.78 12.01 -61.91
N TRP A 596 -22.84 10.70 -62.14
CA TRP A 596 -23.41 9.75 -61.22
C TRP A 596 -22.54 9.50 -59.98
N TRP A 597 -21.22 9.30 -60.08
CA TRP A 597 -20.40 9.14 -58.87
C TRP A 597 -20.47 10.33 -57.93
N GLN A 598 -20.64 11.53 -58.48
CA GLN A 598 -20.90 12.73 -57.69
C GLN A 598 -22.30 12.70 -57.05
N ALA A 599 -23.31 12.12 -57.70
CA ALA A 599 -24.64 11.93 -57.14
C ALA A 599 -24.65 10.86 -56.03
N LEU A 600 -23.96 9.75 -56.23
CA LEU A 600 -23.72 8.73 -55.20
C LEU A 600 -23.02 9.36 -53.99
N GLU A 601 -21.93 10.10 -54.19
CA GLU A 601 -21.23 10.78 -53.10
C GLU A 601 -22.15 11.74 -52.35
N ARG A 602 -23.05 12.47 -53.05
CA ARG A 602 -24.06 13.32 -52.44
C ARG A 602 -25.14 12.54 -51.70
N LYS A 603 -25.66 11.43 -52.26
CA LYS A 603 -26.64 10.54 -51.60
C LYS A 603 -26.06 9.94 -50.32
N LEU A 604 -24.80 9.48 -50.37
CA LEU A 604 -24.09 8.86 -49.27
C LEU A 604 -23.79 9.88 -48.15
N ARG A 605 -23.30 11.08 -48.52
CA ARG A 605 -23.15 12.20 -47.57
C ARG A 605 -24.49 12.64 -46.98
N GLY A 606 -25.55 12.71 -47.79
CA GLY A 606 -26.90 13.06 -47.35
C GLY A 606 -27.48 12.04 -46.36
N GLY A 607 -27.34 10.74 -46.66
CA GLY A 607 -27.76 9.64 -45.79
C GLY A 607 -26.97 9.59 -44.49
N LEU A 608 -25.67 9.88 -44.52
CA LEU A 608 -24.85 9.98 -43.32
C LEU A 608 -25.19 11.20 -42.47
N MET A 609 -25.48 12.35 -43.08
CA MET A 609 -25.96 13.51 -42.35
C MET A 609 -27.33 13.25 -41.73
N ALA A 610 -28.24 12.57 -42.43
CA ALA A 610 -29.54 12.17 -41.90
C ALA A 610 -29.41 11.20 -40.70
N ARG A 611 -28.63 10.13 -40.84
CA ARG A 611 -28.34 9.19 -39.74
C ARG A 611 -27.60 9.87 -38.58
N GLY A 612 -26.69 10.79 -38.86
CA GLY A 612 -25.99 11.59 -37.84
C GLY A 612 -26.97 12.47 -37.05
N LEU A 613 -27.89 13.14 -37.74
CA LEU A 613 -28.95 13.94 -37.12
C LEU A 613 -29.92 13.09 -36.31
N GLU A 614 -30.26 11.88 -36.78
CA GLU A 614 -31.07 10.91 -36.03
C GLU A 614 -30.35 10.41 -34.78
N LYS A 615 -29.07 10.06 -34.87
CA LYS A 615 -28.25 9.69 -33.69
C LYS A 615 -28.16 10.83 -32.68
N VAL A 616 -28.01 12.07 -33.13
CA VAL A 616 -28.01 13.26 -32.26
C VAL A 616 -29.38 13.46 -31.62
N ARG A 617 -30.49 13.31 -32.36
CA ARG A 617 -31.85 13.39 -31.83
C ARG A 617 -32.15 12.28 -30.83
N TRP A 618 -31.72 11.06 -31.13
CA TRP A 618 -31.83 9.93 -30.22
C TRP A 618 -31.00 10.13 -28.96
N ALA A 619 -29.76 10.62 -29.08
CA ALA A 619 -28.92 10.95 -27.93
C ALA A 619 -29.52 12.08 -27.08
N GLN A 620 -30.14 13.09 -27.71
CA GLN A 620 -30.87 14.16 -27.02
C GLN A 620 -32.13 13.64 -26.32
N GLN A 621 -32.92 12.79 -26.97
CA GLN A 621 -34.08 12.11 -26.37
C GLN A 621 -33.66 11.20 -25.22
N ARG A 622 -32.55 10.46 -25.37
CA ARG A 622 -32.01 9.58 -24.34
C ARG A 622 -31.52 10.39 -23.14
N LYS A 623 -30.76 11.48 -23.35
CA LYS A 623 -30.39 12.43 -22.29
C LYS A 623 -31.62 13.03 -21.59
N ALA A 624 -32.64 13.42 -22.35
CA ALA A 624 -33.89 13.95 -21.79
C ALA A 624 -34.71 12.88 -21.04
N SER A 625 -34.60 11.60 -21.42
CA SER A 625 -35.27 10.48 -20.75
C SER A 625 -34.53 9.98 -19.51
N ILE A 626 -33.19 10.04 -19.52
CA ILE A 626 -32.32 9.70 -18.38
C ILE A 626 -32.54 10.71 -17.25
N LEU A 627 -32.73 11.99 -17.57
CA LEU A 627 -33.08 13.04 -16.60
C LEU A 627 -34.52 12.95 -16.07
N LYS A 628 -35.38 12.12 -16.69
CA LYS A 628 -36.80 11.93 -16.30
C LYS A 628 -37.08 10.57 -15.66
N LYS A 629 -36.13 9.64 -15.72
CA LYS A 629 -36.24 8.34 -15.04
C LYS A 629 -35.58 8.48 -13.67
N THR A 630 -36.40 8.42 -12.61
CA THR A 630 -35.93 7.89 -11.34
C THR A 630 -35.45 6.46 -11.60
N TYR A 631 -34.14 6.26 -11.58
CA TYR A 631 -33.57 4.92 -11.72
C TYR A 631 -34.02 4.08 -10.52
N VAL A 632 -34.72 2.98 -10.79
CA VAL A 632 -34.44 1.76 -10.03
C VAL A 632 -33.17 1.20 -10.67
N PRO A 633 -32.07 1.00 -9.92
CA PRO A 633 -30.82 0.53 -10.51
C PRO A 633 -31.05 -0.85 -11.14
N ILE A 634 -30.78 -1.00 -12.44
CA ILE A 634 -30.58 -2.32 -13.04
C ILE A 634 -29.22 -2.80 -12.55
N ARG A 635 -29.16 -3.21 -11.28
CA ARG A 635 -28.01 -3.86 -10.65
C ARG A 635 -28.43 -4.56 -9.36
N GLU A 636 -29.38 -5.47 -9.45
CA GLU A 636 -29.56 -6.53 -8.46
C GLU A 636 -28.86 -7.81 -8.95
N ARG A 637 -27.54 -7.73 -9.16
CA ARG A 637 -26.60 -8.84 -8.98
C ARG A 637 -25.28 -8.21 -8.54
N MET A 638 -24.74 -8.70 -7.44
CA MET A 638 -23.70 -8.07 -6.63
C MET A 638 -24.24 -6.95 -5.75
N ALA A 639 -24.86 -7.35 -4.64
CA ALA A 639 -24.64 -6.60 -3.42
C ALA A 639 -23.12 -6.51 -3.24
N PHE A 640 -22.55 -5.33 -3.48
CA PHE A 640 -21.32 -4.99 -2.79
C PHE A 640 -21.67 -5.16 -1.32
N CYS A 641 -21.10 -6.16 -0.62
CA CYS A 641 -21.27 -6.20 0.83
C CYS A 641 -20.79 -4.86 1.35
N GLY A 642 -21.72 -4.00 1.74
CA GLY A 642 -21.51 -2.85 2.60
C GLY A 642 -21.33 -3.28 4.05
N GLU A 643 -20.82 -4.50 4.28
CA GLU A 643 -20.13 -4.78 5.53
C GLU A 643 -18.74 -4.16 5.36
N GLY A 644 -18.47 -3.17 6.19
CA GLY A 644 -17.31 -2.32 6.09
C GLY A 644 -15.99 -3.08 6.16
N TRP A 645 -14.93 -2.30 6.09
CA TRP A 645 -13.54 -2.65 6.38
C TRP A 645 -13.39 -3.82 7.37
N PRO A 646 -12.35 -4.68 7.24
CA PRO A 646 -11.99 -5.59 8.32
C PRO A 646 -11.91 -4.79 9.63
N HIS A 647 -12.48 -5.34 10.72
CA HIS A 647 -12.91 -4.80 12.03
C HIS A 647 -12.11 -3.66 12.71
N LEU A 648 -11.58 -2.72 11.95
CA LEU A 648 -10.91 -1.51 12.36
C LEU A 648 -12.00 -0.49 12.66
N SER A 649 -12.71 -0.73 13.76
CA SER A 649 -13.69 0.19 14.33
C SER A 649 -13.02 1.55 14.53
N LEU A 650 -13.18 2.42 13.55
CA LEU A 650 -12.92 3.84 13.73
C LEU A 650 -14.09 4.35 14.56
N GLU A 651 -14.02 4.16 15.88
CA GLU A 651 -14.82 5.01 16.76
C GLU A 651 -14.47 6.45 16.40
N THR A 652 -15.49 7.18 15.98
CA THR A 652 -15.39 8.54 15.49
C THR A 652 -14.99 9.41 16.68
N ILE A 653 -13.68 9.64 16.82
CA ILE A 653 -13.15 10.60 17.77
C ILE A 653 -13.63 11.99 17.32
N GLY A 654 -14.72 12.44 17.95
CA GLY A 654 -15.23 13.80 17.92
C GLY A 654 -16.04 14.17 16.68
N GLU A 655 -17.36 14.32 16.85
CA GLU A 655 -18.18 15.12 15.93
C GLU A 655 -17.55 16.52 15.77
N PRO A 656 -17.23 16.98 14.55
CA PRO A 656 -16.94 18.38 14.34
C PRO A 656 -18.25 19.16 14.54
N ALA A 657 -18.24 20.06 15.53
CA ALA A 657 -19.36 20.97 15.78
C ALA A 657 -19.79 21.67 14.46
N PRO A 658 -21.09 21.69 14.12
CA PRO A 658 -21.55 22.26 12.87
C PRO A 658 -21.34 23.78 12.89
N VAL A 659 -20.43 24.26 12.03
CA VAL A 659 -20.31 25.68 11.70
C VAL A 659 -21.52 26.05 10.85
N PRO A 660 -22.39 26.98 11.27
CA PRO A 660 -23.55 27.37 10.47
C PRO A 660 -23.08 28.21 9.28
N ILE A 661 -23.12 27.61 8.09
CA ILE A 661 -22.97 28.36 6.84
C ILE A 661 -24.32 29.04 6.57
N LEU A 662 -24.36 30.36 6.77
CA LEU A 662 -25.45 31.23 6.36
C LEU A 662 -25.64 31.13 4.84
N GLY A 663 -26.78 30.60 4.37
CA GLY A 663 -27.15 30.62 2.94
C GLY A 663 -27.90 29.41 2.38
N ALA A 664 -28.31 28.42 3.19
CA ALA A 664 -29.10 27.28 2.71
C ALA A 664 -30.60 27.48 3.01
N GLU A 665 -31.38 27.97 2.03
CA GLU A 665 -32.84 27.85 2.09
C GLU A 665 -33.24 26.44 1.62
N ALA A 666 -33.73 25.63 2.56
CA ALA A 666 -34.35 24.34 2.27
C ALA A 666 -35.80 24.58 1.82
N LEU A 667 -36.08 24.38 0.53
CA LEU A 667 -37.45 24.25 0.05
C LEU A 667 -37.84 22.77 0.07
N ASP A 668 -38.77 22.45 0.97
CA ASP A 668 -39.33 21.12 1.16
C ASP A 668 -40.51 20.95 0.18
N VAL A 669 -40.35 20.10 -0.84
CA VAL A 669 -41.47 19.71 -1.71
C VAL A 669 -41.48 18.19 -1.85
N LEU A 670 -42.39 17.60 -1.07
CA LEU A 670 -42.99 16.27 -1.17
C LEU A 670 -42.15 15.06 -0.68
N ASN A 671 -42.22 14.84 0.64
CA ASN A 671 -42.28 13.52 1.32
C ASN A 671 -41.32 12.41 0.84
N THR A 672 -40.02 12.64 0.86
CA THR A 672 -39.02 11.54 0.78
C THR A 672 -37.87 11.63 1.79
N GLY A 673 -37.79 12.65 2.65
CA GLY A 673 -36.78 12.70 3.71
C GLY A 673 -35.33 12.89 3.24
N GLU A 674 -35.09 13.23 1.98
CA GLU A 674 -33.75 13.52 1.44
C GLU A 674 -33.57 15.02 1.19
N LYS A 675 -32.49 15.60 1.73
CA LYS A 675 -32.10 17.01 1.50
C LYS A 675 -31.18 17.10 0.29
N LEU A 676 -31.63 17.78 -0.78
CA LEU A 676 -30.78 18.09 -1.92
C LEU A 676 -29.92 19.33 -1.62
N PHE A 677 -28.59 19.17 -1.63
CA PHE A 677 -27.64 20.28 -1.57
C PHE A 677 -27.30 20.75 -2.99
N ILE A 678 -27.76 21.95 -3.35
CA ILE A 678 -27.35 22.61 -4.60
C ILE A 678 -26.08 23.41 -4.31
N PHE A 679 -24.92 22.90 -4.73
CA PHE A 679 -23.69 23.66 -4.71
C PHE A 679 -23.69 24.67 -5.87
N ARG A 680 -23.84 25.96 -5.54
CA ARG A 680 -23.56 27.05 -6.50
C ARG A 680 -22.09 27.46 -6.38
N ASN A 681 -21.47 27.70 -7.53
CA ASN A 681 -20.08 28.13 -7.64
C ASN A 681 -19.93 29.56 -7.06
N PRO A 682 -18.99 29.82 -6.14
CA PRO A 682 -18.88 31.10 -5.41
C PRO A 682 -18.47 32.34 -6.25
N LYS A 683 -18.50 32.26 -7.58
CA LYS A 683 -18.04 33.35 -8.48
C LYS A 683 -19.14 34.04 -9.28
N ASP A 684 -20.40 33.63 -9.14
CA ASP A 684 -21.51 34.36 -9.75
C ASP A 684 -22.13 35.33 -8.73
N PRO A 685 -22.14 36.66 -9.00
CA PRO A 685 -22.76 37.61 -8.09
C PRO A 685 -24.29 37.44 -8.09
N ASP A 686 -24.86 37.44 -6.88
CA ASP A 686 -26.29 37.33 -6.59
C ASP A 686 -27.13 38.35 -7.37
N ILE A 687 -27.86 37.89 -8.38
CA ILE A 687 -28.93 38.66 -9.00
C ILE A 687 -30.20 38.43 -8.18
N SER A 688 -30.42 39.31 -7.21
CA SER A 688 -31.69 39.45 -6.51
C SER A 688 -32.77 39.90 -7.49
N LEU A 689 -33.66 38.98 -7.87
CA LEU A 689 -34.89 39.30 -8.61
C LEU A 689 -35.93 39.91 -7.66
N HIS A 690 -35.65 41.11 -7.14
CA HIS A 690 -36.71 42.06 -6.86
C HIS A 690 -37.08 42.73 -8.19
N ILE A 691 -38.17 42.29 -8.79
CA ILE A 691 -38.81 43.05 -9.86
C ILE A 691 -39.58 44.20 -9.19
N PRO A 692 -39.22 45.46 -9.47
CA PRO A 692 -40.23 46.46 -9.71
C PRO A 692 -40.11 47.03 -11.13
N PRO A 693 -41.21 47.56 -11.68
CA PRO A 693 -41.37 47.73 -13.12
C PRO A 693 -40.73 49.04 -13.57
N ARG A 694 -39.96 49.02 -14.68
CA ARG A 694 -40.11 50.00 -15.77
C ARG A 694 -39.10 49.78 -16.91
N ARG A 695 -39.69 49.70 -18.10
CA ARG A 695 -39.19 49.96 -19.46
C ARG A 695 -37.78 50.57 -19.55
N LYS A 696 -36.89 49.89 -20.27
CA LYS A 696 -35.99 50.50 -21.28
C LYS A 696 -35.49 49.43 -22.26
N LYS A 697 -35.42 49.84 -23.53
CA LYS A 697 -35.17 49.03 -24.74
C LYS A 697 -33.73 48.49 -24.74
N ASN A 698 -33.56 47.17 -24.82
CA ASN A 698 -32.25 46.56 -24.96
C ASN A 698 -31.82 46.53 -26.44
N PHE A 699 -30.70 47.22 -26.71
CA PHE A 699 -30.02 47.43 -28.00
C PHE A 699 -29.56 46.16 -28.72
N LEU A 700 -29.69 44.97 -28.12
CA LEU A 700 -29.19 43.71 -28.68
C LEU A 700 -30.22 42.96 -29.54
N ASN A 701 -31.47 43.41 -29.59
CA ASN A 701 -32.46 42.94 -30.57
C ASN A 701 -32.49 43.78 -31.87
N ALA A 702 -31.67 44.83 -31.97
CA ALA A 702 -31.63 45.71 -33.15
C ALA A 702 -30.69 45.22 -34.28
N LYS A 703 -29.92 44.13 -34.08
CA LYS A 703 -29.00 43.58 -35.10
C LYS A 703 -29.37 42.18 -35.63
N LYS A 704 -30.44 41.57 -35.14
CA LYS A 704 -31.01 40.33 -35.73
C LYS A 704 -32.34 40.54 -36.45
N ALA A 705 -32.99 41.69 -36.27
CA ALA A 705 -34.22 42.07 -37.01
C ALA A 705 -33.95 42.78 -38.35
N SER A 706 -32.68 43.00 -38.73
CA SER A 706 -32.28 43.73 -39.95
C SER A 706 -31.70 42.85 -41.07
N ARG A 707 -31.90 41.51 -41.01
CA ARG A 707 -31.57 40.58 -42.11
C ARG A 707 -32.71 39.67 -42.56
N ALA A 708 -33.92 39.91 -42.07
CA ALA A 708 -35.12 39.19 -42.50
C ALA A 708 -36.26 40.19 -42.70
N LEU A 709 -36.19 40.99 -43.77
CA LEU A 709 -37.28 41.56 -44.58
C LEU A 709 -36.75 42.72 -45.46
N GLY A 710 -36.86 42.57 -46.78
CA GLY A 710 -36.42 43.51 -47.83
C GLY A 710 -35.26 42.90 -48.65
N LEU A 711 -35.46 41.86 -49.47
CA LEU A 711 -36.11 41.88 -50.80
C LEU A 711 -35.55 42.99 -51.68
N ASP A 712 -34.60 42.62 -52.53
CA ASP A 712 -34.90 42.44 -53.96
C ASP A 712 -34.53 41.00 -54.37
#